data_AF-A0A356T884-F1
#
_entry.id   AF-A0A356T884-F1
#
_cell.length_a   1.000
_cell.length_b   1.000
_cell.length_c   1.000
_cell.angle_alpha   90.00
_cell.angle_beta   90.00
_cell.angle_gamma   90.00
#
_symmetry.space_group_name_H-M   'P 1'
#
loop_
_entity.id
_entity.type
_entity.pdbx_description
1 polymer ?
#
loop_
_entity_poly.entity_id
_entity_poly.type
_entity_poly.pdbx_seq_one_letter_code
_entity_poly.pdbx_strand_id
1 'polypeptide(L)'
;MARASGATPEELVRHFEALARGFAEGGAEALAAPRGGGPLRAAIVAPSADALARRVAMLSDAARRGAGFGFLHAQGVYVAQAGAPVVATFPGQGSQYANMGRALAAAEPVFRALIEEYDDAYHEMTGRRLTGSIWTDAPDAWAQNDEDIHCAVMAINVALHRMLAERGLSPFALVGQSAGELSALVVARSLSVRDGLRAVWERTLAVLALEREDPGRMISIRADEARVRPLLVGLSGYAAIAADNGPGACIVSADRRALDILVTRLADSGIEHSVLAVSHGYHSALIADAMPSYQAALATLRFQEPALPIWSTITGAPLSAVRPDAMPEHLARQFVEPVRLRAAIEGAWRADGRLFVECGPKWPLTTFTEAILEGRDHVAQATMHPKVGELESAARALACLDVHGHLTGWPGVRRKRASSGVMPVGTAPPTPERSDTDAAPAREPEERALREATATVAELARVAGRSGPTPSREDLLRLLRGIRDLIDEALGEPEAEAVRLAVNAPVRFPSEAPTDRRPPVRAPSQRPARVDARARFVPSRPPPADVAPMTARELEAKLREAFAGRTGYPTEMLEGELDLEADLGIDTVKQVAVLGELREALGLSLDPAFVPRDHPTLASLALYLEARMQVNAADAPTSGTRESVGAFPSNLSSAALAEKGLADRLRRAFSERTGYPVEMLEPGLDLEADLGIDTVKQVAVLSALREELGLPRDDTFELRRHPTLGALAHYFVGRVTDAARALRDVTSRPPRTRSSWPPSHTPGTLRADMRRRLVAAFARRTGYPEEMLESDLDLEADLGIDTVKQVAVLSEVRASIGLDVDETFELRVHPTLGHLVDFFVGRLGGTRRSPARRERRSSLPAAPSSEVGALLRRAFAERTGYPEEMLGEDLELEADLGIDTVKQVAVLTQVRESLLLAPDLEFVLRDHRTLGDL
;
A
#
# COMPACT_ATOMS: atom_id res chain seq x y z
N MET A 1 17.75 22.39 14.35
CA MET A 1 17.37 23.28 13.24
C MET A 1 18.20 24.55 13.27
N ALA A 2 18.91 24.85 12.18
CA ALA A 2 19.58 26.12 11.93
C ALA A 2 18.88 26.85 10.77
N ARG A 3 18.91 28.19 10.72
CA ARG A 3 18.21 28.98 9.70
C ARG A 3 19.03 30.18 9.23
N ALA A 4 18.80 30.60 8.00
CA ALA A 4 19.41 31.78 7.40
C ALA A 4 18.48 32.40 6.35
N SER A 5 18.67 33.70 6.10
CA SER A 5 18.04 34.41 4.98
C SER A 5 19.11 35.20 4.23
N GLY A 6 18.93 35.36 2.93
CA GLY A 6 19.95 35.95 2.05
C GLY A 6 19.37 36.35 0.70
N ALA A 7 20.08 37.21 -0.02
CA ALA A 7 19.76 37.59 -1.39
C ALA A 7 20.18 36.51 -2.39
N THR A 8 21.24 35.74 -2.07
CA THR A 8 21.77 34.69 -2.95
C THR A 8 22.05 33.38 -2.19
N PRO A 9 22.12 32.23 -2.88
CA PRO A 9 22.55 30.97 -2.29
C PRO A 9 23.91 31.03 -1.59
N GLU A 10 24.87 31.78 -2.13
CA GLU A 10 26.22 31.92 -1.56
C GLU A 10 26.21 32.67 -0.22
N GLU A 11 25.27 33.61 -0.04
CA GLU A 11 25.05 34.25 1.27
C GLU A 11 24.51 33.27 2.31
N LEU A 12 23.59 32.38 1.92
CA LEU A 12 23.05 31.33 2.78
C LEU A 12 24.16 30.35 3.19
N VAL A 13 24.97 29.90 2.22
CA VAL A 13 26.11 28.99 2.46
C VAL A 13 27.09 29.60 3.45
N ARG A 14 27.53 30.84 3.23
CA ARG A 14 28.45 31.53 4.16
C ARG A 14 27.89 31.62 5.58
N HIS A 15 26.59 31.85 5.72
CA HIS A 15 25.92 31.87 7.02
C HIS A 15 26.00 30.52 7.73
N PHE A 16 25.66 29.46 7.01
CA PHE A 16 25.65 28.11 7.58
C PHE A 16 27.04 27.56 7.87
N GLU A 17 28.04 27.89 7.06
CA GLU A 17 29.45 27.54 7.33
C GLU A 17 29.96 28.21 8.61
N ALA A 18 29.62 29.48 8.82
CA ALA A 18 29.96 30.19 10.05
C ALA A 18 29.26 29.56 11.28
N LEU A 19 28.00 29.18 11.12
CA LEU A 19 27.22 28.54 12.17
C LEU A 19 27.75 27.14 12.51
N ALA A 20 28.11 26.33 11.50
CA ALA A 20 28.71 25.01 11.69
C ALA A 20 30.06 25.09 12.43
N ARG A 21 30.92 26.07 12.10
CA ARG A 21 32.18 26.31 12.83
C ARG A 21 31.92 26.67 14.30
N GLY A 22 30.95 27.55 14.57
CA GLY A 22 30.59 27.92 15.94
C GLY A 22 30.14 26.73 16.80
N PHE A 23 29.40 25.78 16.22
CA PHE A 23 29.02 24.54 16.92
C PHE A 23 30.22 23.63 17.19
N ALA A 24 31.15 23.51 16.25
CA ALA A 24 32.37 22.71 16.43
C ALA A 24 33.30 23.28 17.53
N GLU A 25 33.28 24.59 17.72
CA GLU A 25 34.09 25.30 18.71
C GLU A 25 33.45 25.34 20.13
N GLY A 26 32.33 24.64 20.34
CA GLY A 26 31.67 24.56 21.66
C GLY A 26 30.81 25.78 22.03
N GLY A 27 30.54 26.68 21.07
CA GLY A 27 29.63 27.81 21.25
C GLY A 27 28.17 27.36 21.25
N ALA A 28 27.59 27.14 22.43
CA ALA A 28 26.19 26.70 22.60
C ALA A 28 25.12 27.79 22.37
N GLU A 29 25.45 28.92 21.75
CA GLU A 29 24.50 29.99 21.47
C GLU A 29 24.36 30.24 19.97
N ALA A 30 23.51 29.45 19.31
CA ALA A 30 23.07 29.76 17.96
C ALA A 30 21.61 29.33 17.69
N LEU A 31 20.67 29.86 18.47
CA LEU A 31 19.38 30.27 17.91
C LEU A 31 19.61 31.59 17.17
N ALA A 32 20.32 31.53 16.04
CA ALA A 32 20.53 32.72 15.23
C ALA A 32 19.19 33.14 14.62
N ALA A 33 18.66 34.26 15.11
CA ALA A 33 17.66 35.05 14.41
C ALA A 33 18.11 35.28 12.95
N PRO A 34 17.18 35.45 11.99
CA PRO A 34 17.53 35.71 10.60
C PRO A 34 18.47 36.91 10.52
N ARG A 35 19.76 36.66 10.28
CA ARG A 35 20.71 37.69 9.89
C ARG A 35 20.71 37.71 8.36
N GLY A 36 19.86 38.55 7.79
CA GLY A 36 19.83 38.77 6.33
C GLY A 36 18.45 39.23 5.85
N GLY A 37 18.39 40.31 5.07
CA GLY A 37 17.16 40.92 4.58
C GLY A 37 16.74 40.47 3.17
N GLY A 38 17.10 39.26 2.75
CA GLY A 38 16.85 38.77 1.39
C GLY A 38 15.64 37.83 1.25
N PRO A 39 15.10 37.66 0.02
CA PRO A 39 13.91 36.87 -0.24
C PRO A 39 14.12 35.36 -0.12
N LEU A 40 15.36 34.87 -0.26
CA LEU A 40 15.69 33.46 -0.08
C LEU A 40 15.87 33.15 1.40
N ARG A 41 15.24 32.06 1.83
CA ARG A 41 15.32 31.52 3.18
C ARG A 41 15.80 30.09 3.09
N ALA A 42 16.60 29.70 4.08
CA ALA A 42 17.05 28.33 4.19
C ALA A 42 17.04 27.84 5.64
N ALA A 43 16.79 26.55 5.81
CA ALA A 43 16.77 25.88 7.09
C ALA A 43 17.40 24.48 6.99
N ILE A 44 18.15 24.08 8.02
CA ILE A 44 18.84 22.78 8.08
C ILE A 44 18.47 22.02 9.35
N VAL A 45 18.08 20.76 9.16
CA VAL A 45 17.72 19.70 10.12
C VAL A 45 18.48 19.77 11.45
N ALA A 46 19.78 19.54 11.56
CA ALA A 46 20.38 18.23 11.76
C ALA A 46 20.41 17.81 13.27
N PRO A 47 20.60 16.51 13.59
CA PRO A 47 20.63 16.01 14.97
C PRO A 47 21.98 16.25 15.70
N SER A 48 23.05 16.62 15.00
CA SER A 48 24.37 16.85 15.57
C SER A 48 25.17 17.91 14.79
N ALA A 49 26.27 18.39 15.37
CA ALA A 49 27.18 19.33 14.70
C ALA A 49 27.80 18.73 13.43
N ASP A 50 28.18 17.45 13.46
CA ASP A 50 28.75 16.77 12.28
C ASP A 50 27.70 16.61 11.17
N ALA A 51 26.47 16.23 11.53
CA ALA A 51 25.37 16.12 10.58
C ALA A 51 25.00 17.49 9.98
N LEU A 52 25.09 18.55 10.79
CA LEU A 52 24.95 19.92 10.30
C LEU A 52 26.05 20.23 9.29
N ALA A 53 27.33 20.01 9.63
CA ALA A 53 28.46 20.29 8.74
C ALA A 53 28.34 19.56 7.39
N ARG A 54 27.95 18.28 7.39
CA ARG A 54 27.68 17.52 6.14
C ARG A 54 26.58 18.15 5.29
N ARG A 55 25.45 18.54 5.91
CA ARG A 55 24.33 19.17 5.22
C ARG A 55 24.67 20.58 4.71
N VAL A 56 25.53 21.32 5.41
CA VAL A 56 26.09 22.59 4.91
C VAL A 56 26.97 22.36 3.69
N ALA A 57 27.80 21.30 3.68
CA ALA A 57 28.61 20.96 2.52
C ALA A 57 27.75 20.61 1.30
N MET A 58 26.65 19.86 1.49
CA MET A 58 25.68 19.58 0.43
C MET A 58 25.04 20.86 -0.14
N LEU A 59 24.62 21.78 0.73
CA LEU A 59 24.07 23.08 0.31
C LEU A 59 25.11 23.92 -0.45
N SER A 60 26.35 23.95 0.04
CA SER A 60 27.48 24.64 -0.59
C SER A 60 27.76 24.10 -2.00
N ASP A 61 27.76 22.78 -2.15
CA ASP A 61 27.97 22.13 -3.42
C ASP A 61 26.83 22.41 -4.42
N ALA A 62 25.57 22.29 -3.99
CA ALA A 62 24.40 22.61 -4.81
C ALA A 62 24.39 24.08 -5.27
N ALA A 63 24.73 25.02 -4.37
CA ALA A 63 24.83 26.43 -4.69
C ALA A 63 25.92 26.71 -5.74
N ARG A 64 27.12 26.14 -5.58
CA ARG A 64 28.22 26.30 -6.57
C ARG A 64 27.86 25.79 -7.95
N ARG A 65 27.04 24.75 -8.04
CA ARG A 65 26.61 24.13 -9.31
C ARG A 65 25.39 24.82 -9.94
N GLY A 66 24.74 25.74 -9.22
CA GLY A 66 23.51 26.38 -9.67
C GLY A 66 22.33 25.40 -9.79
N ALA A 67 22.36 24.28 -9.05
CA ALA A 67 21.30 23.29 -9.04
C ALA A 67 20.08 23.78 -8.23
N GLY A 68 18.88 23.30 -8.57
CA GLY A 68 17.70 23.50 -7.72
C GLY A 68 17.86 22.78 -6.38
N PHE A 69 17.29 23.30 -5.30
CA PHE A 69 17.53 22.76 -3.95
C PHE A 69 16.56 21.66 -3.50
N GLY A 70 15.50 21.38 -4.29
CA GLY A 70 14.41 20.48 -3.89
C GLY A 70 14.87 19.06 -3.54
N PHE A 71 15.91 18.55 -4.20
CA PHE A 71 16.46 17.22 -3.92
C PHE A 71 17.05 17.10 -2.51
N LEU A 72 17.46 18.21 -1.89
CA LEU A 72 18.02 18.24 -0.54
C LEU A 72 16.95 18.16 0.57
N HIS A 73 15.65 18.25 0.24
CA HIS A 73 14.56 18.17 1.22
C HIS A 73 14.59 16.85 2.00
N ALA A 74 14.92 15.74 1.35
CA ALA A 74 15.06 14.42 1.99
C ALA A 74 16.17 14.40 3.07
N GLN A 75 17.18 15.26 2.93
CA GLN A 75 18.26 15.46 3.90
C GLN A 75 17.91 16.49 4.99
N GLY A 76 16.68 17.01 4.98
CA GLY A 76 16.25 18.05 5.91
C GLY A 76 16.96 19.39 5.67
N VAL A 77 17.36 19.67 4.43
CA VAL A 77 17.85 20.99 4.00
C VAL A 77 16.79 21.60 3.11
N TYR A 78 16.31 22.77 3.50
CA TYR A 78 15.20 23.46 2.85
C TYR A 78 15.71 24.81 2.37
N VAL A 79 15.41 25.15 1.12
CA VAL A 79 15.69 26.47 0.55
C VAL A 79 14.48 26.89 -0.27
N ALA A 80 13.89 28.02 0.07
CA ALA A 80 12.71 28.52 -0.61
C ALA A 80 12.61 30.04 -0.56
N GLN A 81 11.68 30.58 -1.35
CA GLN A 81 11.18 31.93 -1.17
C GLN A 81 9.85 31.89 -0.41
N ALA A 82 9.61 32.92 0.39
CA ALA A 82 8.37 33.04 1.14
C ALA A 82 7.16 33.29 0.22
N GLY A 83 5.96 32.86 0.67
CA GLY A 83 4.69 33.21 0.04
C GLY A 83 3.91 32.06 -0.60
N ALA A 84 4.42 30.83 -0.56
CA ALA A 84 3.70 29.66 -1.09
C ALA A 84 2.45 29.33 -0.24
N PRO A 85 1.20 29.41 -0.76
CA PRO A 85 0.02 29.13 0.05
C PRO A 85 -0.01 27.68 0.56
N VAL A 86 -0.28 27.51 1.86
CA VAL A 86 -0.28 26.21 2.52
C VAL A 86 -1.65 25.54 2.45
N VAL A 87 -1.64 24.27 2.12
CA VAL A 87 -2.78 23.36 2.26
C VAL A 87 -2.43 22.37 3.38
N ALA A 88 -3.21 22.34 4.45
CA ALA A 88 -3.04 21.32 5.49
C ALA A 88 -3.84 20.07 5.12
N THR A 89 -3.19 18.91 5.09
CA THR A 89 -3.82 17.64 4.73
C THR A 89 -3.92 16.70 5.94
N PHE A 90 -5.03 15.98 6.07
CA PHE A 90 -5.30 15.11 7.22
C PHE A 90 -5.56 13.67 6.75
N PRO A 91 -4.69 12.70 7.10
CA PRO A 91 -4.89 11.31 6.72
C PRO A 91 -6.06 10.68 7.49
N GLY A 92 -6.70 9.69 6.88
CA GLY A 92 -7.67 8.82 7.54
C GLY A 92 -7.03 7.60 8.19
N GLN A 93 -7.77 6.49 8.24
CA GLN A 93 -7.30 5.20 8.76
C GLN A 93 -6.17 4.60 7.90
N GLY A 94 -5.24 3.89 8.53
CA GLY A 94 -4.15 3.11 7.92
C GLY A 94 -2.75 3.63 8.25
N SER A 95 -2.66 4.87 8.74
CA SER A 95 -1.40 5.53 9.09
C SER A 95 -0.93 5.26 10.53
N GLN A 96 -1.81 4.73 11.39
CA GLN A 96 -1.51 4.45 12.80
C GLN A 96 -0.34 3.47 13.02
N TYR A 97 0.27 3.59 14.19
CA TYR A 97 1.28 2.67 14.73
C TYR A 97 1.35 2.81 16.26
N ALA A 98 1.88 1.79 16.94
CA ALA A 98 2.06 1.82 18.39
C ALA A 98 2.93 3.02 18.83
N ASN A 99 2.57 3.65 19.95
CA ASN A 99 3.26 4.80 20.53
C ASN A 99 3.29 6.07 19.66
N MET A 100 2.45 6.19 18.63
CA MET A 100 2.37 7.41 17.84
C MET A 100 2.06 8.65 18.70
N GLY A 101 2.81 9.73 18.49
CA GLY A 101 2.71 10.99 19.21
C GLY A 101 3.26 10.95 20.64
N ARG A 102 3.76 9.82 21.16
CA ARG A 102 4.24 9.72 22.55
C ARG A 102 5.47 10.59 22.79
N ALA A 103 6.42 10.62 21.84
CA ALA A 103 7.62 11.43 21.96
C ALA A 103 7.30 12.93 21.79
N LEU A 104 6.36 13.26 20.89
CA LEU A 104 5.87 14.63 20.75
C LEU A 104 5.12 15.11 21.99
N ALA A 105 4.25 14.31 22.60
CA ALA A 105 3.58 14.68 23.86
C ALA A 105 4.57 14.92 25.01
N ALA A 106 5.71 14.21 25.02
CA ALA A 106 6.76 14.46 26.01
C ALA A 106 7.48 15.81 25.78
N ALA A 107 7.73 16.18 24.51
CA ALA A 107 8.54 17.34 24.15
C ALA A 107 7.76 18.64 23.90
N GLU A 108 6.51 18.55 23.45
CA GLU A 108 5.72 19.65 22.91
C GLU A 108 4.47 19.94 23.75
N PRO A 109 4.48 20.98 24.62
CA PRO A 109 3.40 21.24 25.57
C PRO A 109 2.02 21.47 24.93
N VAL A 110 1.98 22.12 23.76
CA VAL A 110 0.73 22.39 23.03
C VAL A 110 0.13 21.10 22.49
N PHE A 111 0.98 20.22 21.96
CA PHE A 111 0.58 18.90 21.50
C PHE A 111 0.03 18.08 22.67
N ARG A 112 0.78 18.01 23.78
CA ARG A 112 0.37 17.30 24.99
C ARG A 112 -0.97 17.77 25.52
N ALA A 113 -1.17 19.08 25.67
CA ALA A 113 -2.40 19.65 26.20
C ALA A 113 -3.62 19.26 25.35
N LEU A 114 -3.47 19.19 24.02
CA LEU A 114 -4.56 18.74 23.17
C LEU A 114 -4.80 17.24 23.30
N ILE A 115 -3.76 16.41 23.40
CA ILE A 115 -3.95 14.98 23.66
C ILE A 115 -4.66 14.74 24.99
N GLU A 116 -4.32 15.50 26.04
CA GLU A 116 -5.02 15.47 27.34
C GLU A 116 -6.49 15.88 27.21
N GLU A 117 -6.81 16.93 26.43
CA GLU A 117 -8.19 17.34 26.13
C GLU A 117 -8.99 16.23 25.42
N TYR A 118 -8.38 15.57 24.44
CA TYR A 118 -9.00 14.42 23.75
C TYR A 118 -9.19 13.23 24.69
N ASP A 119 -8.22 12.96 25.56
CA ASP A 119 -8.30 11.89 26.56
C ASP A 119 -9.46 12.12 27.53
N ASP A 120 -9.63 13.34 28.02
CA ASP A 120 -10.70 13.69 28.96
C ASP A 120 -12.07 13.62 28.26
N ALA A 121 -12.18 14.15 27.02
CA ALA A 121 -13.41 14.04 26.23
C ALA A 121 -13.76 12.57 25.90
N TYR A 122 -12.76 11.75 25.60
CA TYR A 122 -12.94 10.32 25.34
C TYR A 122 -13.35 9.55 26.59
N HIS A 123 -12.77 9.90 27.74
CA HIS A 123 -13.09 9.32 29.03
C HIS A 123 -14.53 9.63 29.46
N GLU A 124 -15.00 10.87 29.26
CA GLU A 124 -16.40 11.22 29.50
C GLU A 124 -17.37 10.39 28.65
N MET A 125 -16.98 10.03 27.42
CA MET A 125 -17.82 9.27 26.50
C MET A 125 -17.79 7.76 26.73
N THR A 126 -16.64 7.19 27.11
CA THR A 126 -16.39 5.74 27.07
C THR A 126 -15.93 5.15 28.41
N GLY A 127 -15.59 5.98 29.38
CA GLY A 127 -14.95 5.56 30.63
C GLY A 127 -13.47 5.18 30.50
N ARG A 128 -12.88 5.24 29.31
CA ARG A 128 -11.47 4.89 29.03
C ARG A 128 -10.68 6.12 28.57
N ARG A 129 -9.36 6.12 28.75
CA ARG A 129 -8.48 7.13 28.13
C ARG A 129 -8.04 6.65 26.74
N LEU A 130 -8.02 7.56 25.78
CA LEU A 130 -7.66 7.26 24.39
C LEU A 130 -6.19 6.85 24.28
N THR A 131 -5.30 7.54 25.00
CA THR A 131 -3.87 7.22 25.07
C THR A 131 -3.60 5.80 25.56
N GLY A 132 -4.46 5.24 26.42
CA GLY A 132 -4.36 3.85 26.88
C GLY A 132 -4.51 2.80 25.77
N SER A 133 -5.08 3.17 24.62
CA SER A 133 -5.23 2.28 23.45
C SER A 133 -4.07 2.36 22.45
N ILE A 134 -3.25 3.42 22.51
CA ILE A 134 -2.18 3.69 21.52
C ILE A 134 -0.78 3.77 22.12
N TRP A 135 -0.65 4.05 23.43
CA TRP A 135 0.63 4.11 24.12
C TRP A 135 0.81 2.85 24.97
N THR A 136 1.94 2.17 24.75
CA THR A 136 2.26 0.90 25.39
C THR A 136 3.76 0.78 25.61
N ASP A 137 4.14 0.08 26.68
CA ASP A 137 5.54 -0.29 26.94
C ASP A 137 5.93 -1.61 26.23
N ALA A 138 4.97 -2.27 25.57
CA ALA A 138 5.17 -3.48 24.77
C ALA A 138 4.68 -3.25 23.31
N PRO A 139 5.40 -2.46 22.49
CA PRO A 139 4.97 -2.11 21.13
C PRO A 139 4.83 -3.31 20.20
N ASP A 140 5.65 -4.35 20.37
CA ASP A 140 5.62 -5.55 19.51
C ASP A 140 4.38 -6.43 19.76
N ALA A 141 3.74 -6.28 20.92
CA ALA A 141 2.50 -6.97 21.28
C ALA A 141 1.26 -6.08 21.10
N TRP A 142 1.42 -4.88 20.55
CA TRP A 142 0.31 -3.95 20.36
C TRP A 142 -0.64 -4.47 19.27
N ALA A 143 -1.89 -4.69 19.66
CA ALA A 143 -2.97 -4.97 18.74
C ALA A 143 -3.85 -3.73 18.61
N GLN A 144 -4.23 -3.42 17.37
CA GLN A 144 -5.14 -2.33 17.07
C GLN A 144 -6.54 -2.65 17.62
N ASN A 145 -7.13 -1.68 18.34
CA ASN A 145 -8.56 -1.68 18.61
C ASN A 145 -9.26 -0.74 17.61
N ASP A 146 -10.06 -1.31 16.71
CA ASP A 146 -10.79 -0.56 15.68
C ASP A 146 -11.73 0.51 16.29
N GLU A 147 -12.25 0.27 17.49
CA GLU A 147 -13.14 1.20 18.21
C GLU A 147 -12.42 2.52 18.52
N ASP A 148 -11.21 2.43 19.07
CA ASP A 148 -10.46 3.57 19.61
C ASP A 148 -9.58 4.25 18.54
N ILE A 149 -9.12 3.49 17.55
CA ILE A 149 -8.01 3.93 16.68
C ILE A 149 -8.36 5.10 15.76
N HIS A 150 -9.61 5.20 15.30
CA HIS A 150 -10.04 6.33 14.46
C HIS A 150 -10.03 7.64 15.24
N CYS A 151 -10.50 7.59 16.50
CA CYS A 151 -10.46 8.71 17.43
C CYS A 151 -9.01 9.13 17.72
N ALA A 152 -8.12 8.15 17.90
CA ALA A 152 -6.70 8.39 18.14
C ALA A 152 -6.01 9.09 16.96
N VAL A 153 -6.26 8.64 15.72
CA VAL A 153 -5.72 9.29 14.52
C VAL A 153 -6.21 10.74 14.43
N MET A 154 -7.49 11.00 14.68
CA MET A 154 -8.01 12.37 14.71
C MET A 154 -7.34 13.23 15.79
N ALA A 155 -7.16 12.71 17.01
CA ALA A 155 -6.50 13.44 18.08
C ALA A 155 -5.08 13.87 17.68
N ILE A 156 -4.32 12.96 17.08
CA ILE A 156 -2.96 13.22 16.55
C ILE A 156 -3.00 14.26 15.43
N ASN A 157 -3.89 14.09 14.45
CA ASN A 157 -4.05 15.00 13.30
C ASN A 157 -4.27 16.46 13.77
N VAL A 158 -5.23 16.65 14.69
CA VAL A 158 -5.57 17.99 15.20
C VAL A 158 -4.47 18.52 16.11
N ALA A 159 -3.78 17.67 16.89
CA ALA A 159 -2.68 18.07 17.77
C ALA A 159 -1.45 18.56 16.99
N LEU A 160 -1.10 17.87 15.90
CA LEU A 160 -0.04 18.31 14.97
C LEU A 160 -0.39 19.65 14.35
N HIS A 161 -1.61 19.80 13.82
CA HIS A 161 -2.04 21.08 13.25
C HIS A 161 -2.00 22.20 14.30
N ARG A 162 -2.54 21.97 15.51
CA ARG A 162 -2.58 22.98 16.58
C ARG A 162 -1.18 23.40 17.02
N MET A 163 -0.25 22.46 17.13
CA MET A 163 1.16 22.71 17.43
C MET A 163 1.82 23.63 16.40
N LEU A 164 1.52 23.43 15.11
CA LEU A 164 2.02 24.27 14.01
C LEU A 164 1.32 25.63 13.96
N ALA A 165 0.00 25.67 14.16
CA ALA A 165 -0.81 26.90 14.17
C ALA A 165 -0.37 27.87 15.29
N GLU A 166 -0.02 27.34 16.47
CA GLU A 166 0.52 28.15 17.58
C GLU A 166 1.86 28.83 17.22
N ARG A 167 2.55 28.34 16.19
CA ARG A 167 3.81 28.91 15.68
C ARG A 167 3.62 29.79 14.44
N GLY A 168 2.37 30.03 14.05
CA GLY A 168 2.00 30.94 12.96
C GLY A 168 1.44 30.28 11.71
N LEU A 169 1.34 28.94 11.64
CA LEU A 169 0.72 28.27 10.50
C LEU A 169 -0.71 28.79 10.31
N SER A 170 -0.98 29.34 9.12
CA SER A 170 -2.31 29.76 8.67
C SER A 170 -2.60 29.10 7.32
N PRO A 171 -3.22 27.91 7.29
CA PRO A 171 -3.54 27.24 6.04
C PRO A 171 -4.52 28.08 5.21
N PHE A 172 -4.28 28.14 3.90
CA PHE A 172 -5.21 28.72 2.93
C PHE A 172 -6.40 27.78 2.68
N ALA A 173 -6.16 26.46 2.72
CA ALA A 173 -7.19 25.45 2.58
C ALA A 173 -6.83 24.17 3.35
N LEU A 174 -7.83 23.31 3.56
CA LEU A 174 -7.71 22.02 4.21
C LEU A 174 -8.14 20.90 3.25
N VAL A 175 -7.54 19.71 3.38
CA VAL A 175 -7.97 18.49 2.68
C VAL A 175 -7.97 17.35 3.69
N GLY A 176 -9.08 16.63 3.83
CA GLY A 176 -9.17 15.47 4.71
C GLY A 176 -9.50 14.21 3.92
N GLN A 177 -8.71 13.15 4.07
CA GLN A 177 -8.96 11.87 3.42
C GLN A 177 -9.85 11.00 4.32
N SER A 178 -11.06 10.66 3.85
CA SER A 178 -12.01 9.84 4.62
C SER A 178 -12.26 10.41 6.02
N ALA A 179 -11.94 9.69 7.10
CA ALA A 179 -12.07 10.18 8.48
C ALA A 179 -11.26 11.47 8.76
N GLY A 180 -10.21 11.75 7.97
CA GLY A 180 -9.48 13.02 8.02
C GLY A 180 -10.34 14.25 7.70
N GLU A 181 -11.47 14.12 6.99
CA GLU A 181 -12.41 15.23 6.72
C GLU A 181 -13.06 15.73 8.03
N LEU A 182 -13.27 14.84 9.01
CA LEU A 182 -13.71 15.22 10.36
C LEU A 182 -12.63 15.98 11.14
N SER A 183 -11.35 15.62 10.96
CA SER A 183 -10.23 16.41 11.50
C SER A 183 -10.18 17.81 10.89
N ALA A 184 -10.39 17.92 9.57
CA ALA A 184 -10.45 19.20 8.87
C ALA A 184 -11.62 20.07 9.36
N LEU A 185 -12.79 19.48 9.62
CA LEU A 185 -13.95 20.19 10.18
C LEU A 185 -13.68 20.73 11.59
N VAL A 186 -12.97 19.99 12.45
CA VAL A 186 -12.55 20.50 13.76
C VAL A 186 -11.54 21.63 13.63
N VAL A 187 -10.55 21.47 12.76
CA VAL A 187 -9.54 22.52 12.51
C VAL A 187 -10.17 23.79 11.95
N ALA A 188 -11.13 23.65 11.03
CA ALA A 188 -11.92 24.76 10.51
C ALA A 188 -12.98 25.29 11.48
N ARG A 189 -13.05 24.76 12.71
CA ARG A 189 -14.02 25.16 13.76
C ARG A 189 -15.49 24.96 13.36
N SER A 190 -15.75 24.14 12.36
CA SER A 190 -17.10 23.70 12.02
C SER A 190 -17.65 22.75 13.11
N LEU A 191 -16.77 21.95 13.70
CA LEU A 191 -17.05 21.11 14.86
C LEU A 191 -16.14 21.47 16.04
N SER A 192 -16.64 21.26 17.27
CA SER A 192 -15.78 21.26 18.46
C SER A 192 -14.93 19.98 18.53
N VAL A 193 -13.88 19.96 19.35
CA VAL A 193 -13.08 18.74 19.61
C VAL A 193 -13.99 17.60 20.09
N ARG A 194 -14.89 17.89 21.04
CA ARG A 194 -15.85 16.92 21.58
C ARG A 194 -16.81 16.38 20.52
N ASP A 195 -17.41 17.27 19.73
CA ASP A 195 -18.38 16.85 18.71
C ASP A 195 -17.70 16.10 17.57
N GLY A 196 -16.50 16.51 17.17
CA GLY A 196 -15.74 15.80 16.15
C GLY A 196 -15.28 14.42 16.64
N LEU A 197 -14.85 14.30 17.91
CA LEU A 197 -14.56 13.01 18.53
C LEU A 197 -15.81 12.11 18.57
N ARG A 198 -16.97 12.67 18.94
CA ARG A 198 -18.25 11.96 18.90
C ARG A 198 -18.61 11.53 17.48
N ALA A 199 -18.41 12.39 16.48
CA ALA A 199 -18.69 12.08 15.08
C ALA A 199 -17.81 10.92 14.56
N VAL A 200 -16.54 10.83 14.96
CA VAL A 200 -15.67 9.69 14.62
C VAL A 200 -16.11 8.42 15.36
N TRP A 201 -16.42 8.54 16.64
CA TRP A 201 -16.88 7.42 17.46
C TRP A 201 -18.16 6.78 16.91
N GLU A 202 -19.17 7.59 16.65
CA GLU A 202 -20.46 7.13 16.11
C GLU A 202 -20.33 6.52 14.72
N ARG A 203 -19.38 7.03 13.92
CA ARG A 203 -19.05 6.43 12.61
C ARG A 203 -18.55 5.00 12.77
N THR A 204 -17.66 4.77 13.73
CA THR A 204 -17.12 3.44 14.01
C THR A 204 -18.20 2.50 14.53
N LEU A 205 -18.99 2.95 15.51
CA LEU A 205 -20.10 2.16 16.07
C LEU A 205 -21.15 1.80 15.03
N ALA A 206 -21.49 2.72 14.12
CA ALA A 206 -22.49 2.47 13.08
C ALA A 206 -22.09 1.31 12.15
N VAL A 207 -20.80 1.12 11.88
CA VAL A 207 -20.31 -0.03 11.11
C VAL A 207 -20.16 -1.28 11.97
N LEU A 208 -19.67 -1.17 13.20
CA LEU A 208 -19.55 -2.34 14.10
C LEU A 208 -20.91 -2.95 14.45
N ALA A 209 -21.99 -2.17 14.39
CA ALA A 209 -23.36 -2.63 14.60
C ALA A 209 -23.97 -3.34 13.38
N LEU A 210 -23.27 -3.41 12.23
CA LEU A 210 -23.77 -4.11 11.06
C LEU A 210 -23.61 -5.62 11.22
N GLU A 211 -24.73 -6.34 11.28
CA GLU A 211 -24.75 -7.79 11.16
C GLU A 211 -24.84 -8.18 9.68
N ARG A 212 -23.76 -8.74 9.13
CA ARG A 212 -23.64 -9.14 7.72
C ARG A 212 -22.96 -10.49 7.63
N GLU A 213 -23.51 -11.35 6.75
CA GLU A 213 -22.84 -12.60 6.38
C GLU A 213 -21.52 -12.33 5.63
N ASP A 214 -21.51 -11.30 4.77
CA ASP A 214 -20.32 -10.80 4.10
C ASP A 214 -20.15 -9.28 4.29
N PRO A 215 -19.30 -8.83 5.22
CA PRO A 215 -18.98 -7.41 5.40
C PRO A 215 -18.10 -6.84 4.28
N GLY A 216 -17.62 -7.71 3.38
CA GLY A 216 -16.66 -7.40 2.34
C GLY A 216 -15.27 -7.02 2.86
N ARG A 217 -14.38 -6.71 1.93
CA ARG A 217 -12.99 -6.33 2.16
C ARG A 217 -12.58 -5.22 1.21
N MET A 218 -11.41 -4.64 1.49
CA MET A 218 -10.79 -3.65 0.61
C MET A 218 -9.50 -4.21 0.03
N ILE A 219 -9.19 -3.85 -1.21
CA ILE A 219 -7.96 -4.22 -1.91
C ILE A 219 -7.29 -2.95 -2.44
N SER A 220 -6.02 -2.76 -2.08
CA SER A 220 -5.16 -1.72 -2.62
C SER A 220 -4.53 -2.19 -3.92
N ILE A 221 -4.59 -1.36 -4.96
CA ILE A 221 -4.18 -1.71 -6.32
C ILE A 221 -3.19 -0.64 -6.81
N ARG A 222 -2.04 -1.08 -7.32
CA ARG A 222 -0.99 -0.21 -7.89
C ARG A 222 -1.31 0.18 -9.33
N ALA A 223 -2.44 0.85 -9.52
CA ALA A 223 -2.89 1.39 -10.79
C ALA A 223 -3.86 2.55 -10.56
N ASP A 224 -4.10 3.34 -11.60
CA ASP A 224 -5.13 4.36 -11.60
C ASP A 224 -6.54 3.78 -11.81
N GLU A 225 -7.55 4.61 -11.54
CA GLU A 225 -8.95 4.28 -11.78
C GLU A 225 -9.24 3.84 -13.23
N ALA A 226 -8.58 4.43 -14.23
CA ALA A 226 -8.81 4.12 -15.64
C ALA A 226 -8.42 2.68 -16.00
N ARG A 227 -7.36 2.15 -15.37
CA ARG A 227 -6.94 0.75 -15.51
C ARG A 227 -7.76 -0.21 -14.65
N VAL A 228 -8.20 0.22 -13.47
CA VAL A 228 -8.96 -0.63 -12.53
C VAL A 228 -10.41 -0.80 -12.97
N ARG A 229 -11.07 0.26 -13.44
CA ARG A 229 -12.51 0.26 -13.76
C ARG A 229 -12.91 -0.83 -14.76
N PRO A 230 -12.17 -1.13 -15.85
CA PRO A 230 -12.48 -2.24 -16.74
C PRO A 230 -12.43 -3.62 -16.07
N LEU A 231 -11.56 -3.81 -15.07
CA LEU A 231 -11.41 -5.09 -14.37
C LEU A 231 -12.60 -5.40 -13.46
N LEU A 232 -13.36 -4.38 -13.06
CA LEU A 232 -14.57 -4.52 -12.25
C LEU A 232 -15.81 -4.93 -13.06
N VAL A 233 -15.77 -4.77 -14.38
CA VAL A 233 -16.93 -5.05 -15.25
C VAL A 233 -17.21 -6.54 -15.31
N GLY A 234 -18.47 -6.93 -15.11
CA GLY A 234 -18.90 -8.32 -15.21
C GLY A 234 -18.32 -9.23 -14.13
N LEU A 235 -17.89 -8.68 -13.00
CA LEU A 235 -17.64 -9.48 -11.80
C LEU A 235 -18.96 -10.05 -11.29
N SER A 236 -18.96 -11.31 -10.87
CA SER A 236 -20.08 -11.86 -10.12
C SER A 236 -19.94 -11.44 -8.66
N GLY A 237 -20.85 -10.62 -8.16
CA GLY A 237 -20.78 -9.99 -6.83
C GLY A 237 -20.67 -8.47 -6.93
N TYR A 238 -20.44 -7.82 -5.80
CA TYR A 238 -20.27 -6.38 -5.64
C TYR A 238 -18.77 -6.02 -5.56
N ALA A 239 -18.34 -5.11 -6.43
CA ALA A 239 -17.06 -4.42 -6.29
C ALA A 239 -17.16 -2.99 -6.82
N ALA A 240 -16.62 -2.04 -6.08
CA ALA A 240 -16.59 -0.63 -6.45
C ALA A 240 -15.29 0.03 -6.02
N ILE A 241 -14.86 1.04 -6.78
CA ILE A 241 -13.74 1.90 -6.38
C ILE A 241 -14.15 2.63 -5.11
N ALA A 242 -13.38 2.42 -4.05
CA ALA A 242 -13.55 3.02 -2.74
C ALA A 242 -12.68 4.26 -2.54
N ALA A 243 -11.52 4.31 -3.20
CA ALA A 243 -10.67 5.50 -3.19
C ALA A 243 -9.85 5.63 -4.48
N ASP A 244 -9.81 6.85 -5.02
CA ASP A 244 -8.81 7.30 -6.00
C ASP A 244 -7.78 8.20 -5.28
N ASN A 245 -6.67 7.59 -4.88
CA ASN A 245 -5.58 8.28 -4.20
C ASN A 245 -4.51 8.81 -5.18
N GLY A 246 -4.63 8.55 -6.49
CA GLY A 246 -3.70 9.05 -7.49
C GLY A 246 -3.30 8.02 -8.58
N PRO A 247 -2.41 8.40 -9.52
CA PRO A 247 -2.08 7.64 -10.74
C PRO A 247 -1.58 6.20 -10.56
N GLY A 248 -1.18 5.80 -9.34
CA GLY A 248 -0.75 4.43 -9.03
C GLY A 248 -1.29 3.91 -7.70
N ALA A 249 -2.41 4.48 -7.22
CA ALA A 249 -2.97 4.14 -5.92
C ALA A 249 -4.51 4.22 -5.97
N CYS A 250 -5.14 3.10 -6.30
CA CYS A 250 -6.58 2.92 -6.24
C CYS A 250 -6.92 1.90 -5.14
N ILE A 251 -8.05 2.09 -4.46
CA ILE A 251 -8.60 1.09 -3.52
C ILE A 251 -9.97 0.68 -4.02
N VAL A 252 -10.25 -0.63 -4.00
CA VAL A 252 -11.56 -1.20 -4.33
C VAL A 252 -12.12 -1.87 -3.09
N SER A 253 -13.41 -1.67 -2.84
CA SER A 253 -14.19 -2.45 -1.87
C SER A 253 -14.99 -3.50 -2.61
N ALA A 254 -14.91 -4.75 -2.16
CA ALA A 254 -15.57 -5.87 -2.79
C ALA A 254 -16.13 -6.87 -1.76
N ASP A 255 -17.23 -7.54 -2.11
CA ASP A 255 -17.66 -8.76 -1.43
C ASP A 255 -16.68 -9.91 -1.73
N ARG A 256 -16.76 -11.01 -0.97
CA ARG A 256 -15.83 -12.14 -1.04
C ARG A 256 -15.77 -12.71 -2.46
N ARG A 257 -16.93 -12.88 -3.10
CA ARG A 257 -17.02 -13.49 -4.44
C ARG A 257 -16.36 -12.60 -5.50
N ALA A 258 -16.64 -11.31 -5.48
CA ALA A 258 -16.05 -10.37 -6.43
C ALA A 258 -14.55 -10.14 -6.14
N LEU A 259 -14.14 -10.17 -4.87
CA LEU A 259 -12.75 -10.05 -4.46
C LEU A 259 -11.89 -11.18 -5.01
N ASP A 260 -12.33 -12.43 -4.87
CA ASP A 260 -11.59 -13.61 -5.34
C ASP A 260 -11.33 -13.51 -6.86
N ILE A 261 -12.36 -13.15 -7.62
CA ILE A 261 -12.25 -12.97 -9.08
C ILE A 261 -11.36 -11.77 -9.43
N LEU A 262 -11.48 -10.67 -8.69
CA LEU A 262 -10.69 -9.47 -8.93
C LEU A 262 -9.20 -9.71 -8.68
N VAL A 263 -8.84 -10.45 -7.62
CA VAL A 263 -7.46 -10.85 -7.32
C VAL A 263 -6.87 -11.63 -8.50
N THR A 264 -7.59 -12.62 -9.04
CA THR A 264 -7.15 -13.37 -10.23
C THR A 264 -6.97 -12.45 -11.43
N ARG A 265 -7.95 -11.58 -11.74
CA ARG A 265 -7.85 -10.64 -12.87
C ARG A 265 -6.67 -9.67 -12.75
N LEU A 266 -6.39 -9.20 -11.54
CA LEU A 266 -5.25 -8.32 -11.27
C LEU A 266 -3.93 -9.05 -11.46
N ALA A 267 -3.82 -10.29 -10.96
CA ALA A 267 -2.66 -11.14 -11.16
C ALA A 267 -2.41 -11.44 -12.65
N ASP A 268 -3.45 -11.82 -13.40
CA ASP A 268 -3.39 -12.08 -14.84
C ASP A 268 -2.97 -10.82 -15.64
N SER A 269 -3.32 -9.64 -15.14
CA SER A 269 -2.96 -8.35 -15.73
C SER A 269 -1.58 -7.84 -15.29
N GLY A 270 -0.86 -8.58 -14.42
CA GLY A 270 0.42 -8.17 -13.86
C GLY A 270 0.35 -6.91 -12.99
N ILE A 271 -0.81 -6.63 -12.39
CA ILE A 271 -1.01 -5.45 -11.54
C ILE A 271 -0.78 -5.83 -10.08
N GLU A 272 0.22 -5.20 -9.46
CA GLU A 272 0.48 -5.37 -8.03
C GLU A 272 -0.72 -4.92 -7.20
N HIS A 273 -1.07 -5.74 -6.21
CA HIS A 273 -2.20 -5.50 -5.35
C HIS A 273 -2.00 -6.14 -3.98
N SER A 274 -2.76 -5.68 -2.99
CA SER A 274 -2.73 -6.23 -1.64
C SER A 274 -4.10 -6.06 -0.97
N VAL A 275 -4.64 -7.15 -0.44
CA VAL A 275 -5.88 -7.11 0.36
C VAL A 275 -5.57 -6.44 1.69
N LEU A 276 -6.38 -5.45 2.06
CA LEU A 276 -6.20 -4.66 3.26
C LEU A 276 -6.79 -5.39 4.46
N ALA A 277 -6.06 -5.36 5.58
CA ALA A 277 -6.52 -5.88 6.87
C ALA A 277 -7.52 -4.91 7.53
N VAL A 278 -8.71 -4.80 6.95
CA VAL A 278 -9.83 -3.99 7.43
C VAL A 278 -11.07 -4.88 7.63
N SER A 279 -11.92 -4.50 8.58
CA SER A 279 -13.09 -5.30 8.95
C SER A 279 -14.19 -5.32 7.89
N HIS A 280 -14.33 -4.25 7.10
CA HIS A 280 -15.42 -4.04 6.14
C HIS A 280 -14.93 -3.41 4.82
N GLY A 281 -15.74 -3.54 3.77
CA GLY A 281 -15.58 -2.79 2.52
C GLY A 281 -16.07 -1.34 2.62
N TYR A 282 -15.29 -0.46 3.27
CA TYR A 282 -15.64 0.96 3.45
C TYR A 282 -15.81 1.73 2.12
N HIS A 283 -16.44 2.91 2.16
CA HIS A 283 -16.68 3.75 0.97
C HIS A 283 -17.38 2.99 -0.16
N SER A 284 -18.38 2.19 0.22
CA SER A 284 -19.11 1.34 -0.70
C SER A 284 -20.52 1.02 -0.19
N ALA A 285 -21.37 0.49 -1.06
CA ALA A 285 -22.72 0.06 -0.71
C ALA A 285 -22.75 -1.07 0.34
N LEU A 286 -21.64 -1.77 0.57
CA LEU A 286 -21.56 -2.85 1.57
C LEU A 286 -21.88 -2.34 2.99
N ILE A 287 -21.55 -1.08 3.27
CA ILE A 287 -21.81 -0.42 4.56
C ILE A 287 -22.94 0.62 4.51
N ALA A 288 -23.74 0.65 3.43
CA ALA A 288 -24.81 1.64 3.26
C ALA A 288 -25.84 1.64 4.40
N ASP A 289 -26.08 0.48 5.01
CA ASP A 289 -27.05 0.35 6.10
C ASP A 289 -26.58 1.02 7.41
N ALA A 290 -25.30 1.39 7.52
CA ALA A 290 -24.79 2.19 8.64
C ALA A 290 -25.19 3.67 8.51
N MET A 291 -25.52 4.14 7.31
CA MET A 291 -25.77 5.57 7.06
C MET A 291 -26.91 6.16 7.88
N PRO A 292 -28.11 5.53 7.99
CA PRO A 292 -29.22 6.15 8.71
C PRO A 292 -28.91 6.35 10.19
N SER A 293 -28.28 5.35 10.83
CA SER A 293 -27.85 5.44 12.23
C SER A 293 -26.80 6.55 12.41
N TYR A 294 -25.79 6.57 11.53
CA TYR A 294 -24.74 7.56 11.58
C TYR A 294 -25.26 8.99 11.34
N GLN A 295 -26.13 9.18 10.35
CA GLN A 295 -26.77 10.46 10.07
C GLN A 295 -27.60 10.96 11.25
N ALA A 296 -28.36 10.07 11.90
CA ALA A 296 -29.15 10.41 13.08
C ALA A 296 -28.25 10.87 14.24
N ALA A 297 -27.12 10.19 14.46
CA ALA A 297 -26.14 10.61 15.45
C ALA A 297 -25.53 11.98 15.12
N LEU A 298 -25.13 12.19 13.86
CA LEU A 298 -24.58 13.47 13.39
C LEU A 298 -25.59 14.62 13.52
N ALA A 299 -26.88 14.38 13.31
CA ALA A 299 -27.92 15.39 13.44
C ALA A 299 -28.08 15.94 14.87
N THR A 300 -27.51 15.26 15.88
CA THR A 300 -27.46 15.76 17.26
C THR A 300 -26.31 16.74 17.51
N LEU A 301 -25.34 16.80 16.60
CA LEU A 301 -24.15 17.64 16.73
C LEU A 301 -24.39 19.03 16.15
N ARG A 302 -23.59 20.01 16.59
CA ARG A 302 -23.68 21.39 16.11
C ARG A 302 -22.60 21.68 15.09
N PHE A 303 -23.02 21.86 13.84
CA PHE A 303 -22.15 22.28 12.75
C PHE A 303 -22.17 23.80 12.59
N GLN A 304 -21.00 24.40 12.47
CA GLN A 304 -20.81 25.80 12.08
C GLN A 304 -20.28 25.87 10.66
N GLU A 305 -20.40 27.05 10.02
CA GLU A 305 -19.72 27.29 8.75
C GLU A 305 -18.20 27.16 8.94
N PRO A 306 -17.49 26.37 8.11
CA PRO A 306 -16.04 26.22 8.22
C PRO A 306 -15.32 27.56 8.09
N ALA A 307 -14.51 27.93 9.08
CA ALA A 307 -13.71 29.16 9.09
C ALA A 307 -12.54 29.13 8.08
N LEU A 308 -12.23 27.95 7.55
CA LEU A 308 -11.22 27.74 6.51
C LEU A 308 -11.85 26.92 5.38
N PRO A 309 -11.50 27.18 4.11
CA PRO A 309 -11.93 26.35 2.99
C PRO A 309 -11.49 24.89 3.17
N ILE A 310 -12.41 23.95 3.01
CA ILE A 310 -12.13 22.51 3.00
C ILE A 310 -12.43 21.99 1.60
N TRP A 311 -11.48 21.31 0.95
CA TRP A 311 -11.76 20.58 -0.28
C TRP A 311 -12.30 19.20 0.08
N SER A 312 -13.56 18.95 -0.27
CA SER A 312 -14.19 17.67 0.04
C SER A 312 -13.64 16.58 -0.89
N THR A 313 -13.32 15.43 -0.29
CA THR A 313 -12.87 14.26 -1.04
C THR A 313 -14.03 13.48 -1.66
N ILE A 314 -15.29 13.91 -1.52
CA ILE A 314 -16.42 13.31 -2.24
C ILE A 314 -16.69 14.07 -3.54
N THR A 315 -16.82 15.39 -3.42
CA THR A 315 -17.25 16.25 -4.54
C THR A 315 -16.06 16.68 -5.40
N GLY A 316 -14.84 16.67 -4.86
CA GLY A 316 -13.66 17.27 -5.49
C GLY A 316 -13.74 18.80 -5.54
N ALA A 317 -14.65 19.41 -4.77
CA ALA A 317 -14.92 20.83 -4.73
C ALA A 317 -14.90 21.36 -3.28
N PRO A 318 -14.82 22.68 -3.06
CA PRO A 318 -14.88 23.26 -1.73
C PRO A 318 -16.21 22.92 -1.02
N LEU A 319 -16.12 22.56 0.26
CA LEU A 319 -17.24 22.23 1.13
C LEU A 319 -18.10 23.45 1.47
N SER A 320 -17.67 24.67 1.12
CA SER A 320 -18.47 25.90 1.29
C SER A 320 -19.81 25.86 0.54
N ALA A 321 -19.97 24.97 -0.44
CA ALA A 321 -21.25 24.71 -1.10
C ALA A 321 -22.26 23.92 -0.22
N VAL A 322 -21.79 23.28 0.87
CA VAL A 322 -22.61 22.51 1.80
C VAL A 322 -22.95 23.37 2.99
N ARG A 323 -24.25 23.65 3.18
CA ARG A 323 -24.72 24.42 4.32
C ARG A 323 -24.56 23.62 5.62
N PRO A 324 -24.35 24.28 6.79
CA PRO A 324 -24.18 23.56 8.07
C PRO A 324 -25.32 22.60 8.41
N ASP A 325 -26.57 22.92 8.05
CA ASP A 325 -27.75 22.07 8.26
C ASP A 325 -27.78 20.81 7.37
N ALA A 326 -27.08 20.83 6.24
CA ALA A 326 -26.92 19.69 5.34
C ALA A 326 -25.67 18.83 5.67
N MET A 327 -24.84 19.25 6.62
CA MET A 327 -23.60 18.56 6.95
C MET A 327 -23.79 17.12 7.47
N PRO A 328 -24.81 16.80 8.30
CA PRO A 328 -25.08 15.42 8.70
C PRO A 328 -25.33 14.48 7.52
N GLU A 329 -26.13 14.91 6.54
CA GLU A 329 -26.41 14.12 5.33
C GLU A 329 -25.16 13.98 4.47
N HIS A 330 -24.41 15.07 4.27
CA HIS A 330 -23.15 15.05 3.53
C HIS A 330 -22.15 14.06 4.12
N LEU A 331 -21.93 14.09 5.44
CA LEU A 331 -20.99 13.20 6.13
C LEU A 331 -21.46 11.74 6.17
N ALA A 332 -22.77 11.49 6.26
CA ALA A 332 -23.30 10.15 6.13
C ALA A 332 -23.06 9.57 4.73
N ARG A 333 -23.25 10.40 3.69
CA ARG A 333 -22.89 10.04 2.30
C ARG A 333 -21.39 9.84 2.12
N GLN A 334 -20.57 10.70 2.72
CA GLN A 334 -19.11 10.60 2.71
C GLN A 334 -18.58 9.25 3.15
N PHE A 335 -19.29 8.63 4.09
CA PHE A 335 -18.89 7.37 4.66
C PHE A 335 -18.96 6.22 3.64
N VAL A 336 -19.87 6.31 2.67
CA VAL A 336 -20.17 5.22 1.72
C VAL A 336 -19.83 5.55 0.27
N GLU A 337 -19.58 6.82 -0.02
CA GLU A 337 -19.16 7.25 -1.35
C GLU A 337 -17.64 7.14 -1.53
N PRO A 338 -17.16 6.95 -2.78
CA PRO A 338 -15.73 6.83 -3.07
C PRO A 338 -14.95 8.10 -2.71
N VAL A 339 -13.78 7.92 -2.10
CA VAL A 339 -12.83 9.00 -1.79
C VAL A 339 -12.08 9.43 -3.05
N ARG A 340 -12.32 10.64 -3.53
CA ARG A 340 -11.68 11.31 -4.67
C ARG A 340 -10.54 12.23 -4.22
N LEU A 341 -9.54 11.67 -3.55
CA LEU A 341 -8.39 12.42 -3.04
C LEU A 341 -7.65 13.16 -4.18
N ARG A 342 -7.44 12.48 -5.32
CA ARG A 342 -6.82 13.09 -6.51
C ARG A 342 -7.51 14.40 -6.89
N ALA A 343 -8.83 14.39 -7.01
CA ALA A 343 -9.60 15.57 -7.38
C ALA A 343 -9.48 16.70 -6.35
N ALA A 344 -9.50 16.39 -5.06
CA ALA A 344 -9.36 17.39 -3.99
C ALA A 344 -7.97 18.05 -3.96
N ILE A 345 -6.89 17.27 -4.09
CA ILE A 345 -5.51 17.79 -4.15
C ILE A 345 -5.32 18.67 -5.39
N GLU A 346 -5.78 18.22 -6.56
CA GLU A 346 -5.69 19.03 -7.77
C GLU A 346 -6.57 20.28 -7.70
N GLY A 347 -7.73 20.21 -7.06
CA GLY A 347 -8.60 21.36 -6.80
C GLY A 347 -7.89 22.41 -5.96
N ALA A 348 -7.31 22.00 -4.83
CA ALA A 348 -6.52 22.87 -3.97
C ALA A 348 -5.32 23.47 -4.70
N TRP A 349 -4.62 22.70 -5.53
CA TRP A 349 -3.50 23.19 -6.34
C TRP A 349 -3.95 24.22 -7.40
N ARG A 350 -5.07 23.99 -8.09
CA ARG A 350 -5.66 24.94 -9.05
C ARG A 350 -6.10 26.24 -8.39
N ALA A 351 -6.42 26.20 -7.09
CA ALA A 351 -6.71 27.37 -6.26
C ALA A 351 -5.46 27.95 -5.58
N ASP A 352 -4.29 27.80 -6.20
CA ASP A 352 -2.99 28.31 -5.75
C ASP A 352 -2.34 27.65 -4.52
N GLY A 353 -2.86 26.51 -4.05
CA GLY A 353 -2.15 25.67 -3.10
C GLY A 353 -0.80 25.21 -3.66
N ARG A 354 0.29 25.43 -2.91
CA ARG A 354 1.66 25.04 -3.33
C ARG A 354 2.39 24.22 -2.29
N LEU A 355 2.17 24.49 -0.99
CA LEU A 355 2.79 23.74 0.10
C LEU A 355 1.75 22.84 0.78
N PHE A 356 1.85 21.52 0.60
CA PHE A 356 0.94 20.54 1.19
C PHE A 356 1.58 19.95 2.44
N VAL A 357 1.02 20.25 3.62
CA VAL A 357 1.55 19.79 4.91
C VAL A 357 0.63 18.75 5.52
N GLU A 358 1.11 17.51 5.60
CA GLU A 358 0.36 16.40 6.16
C GLU A 358 0.46 16.39 7.68
N CYS A 359 -0.66 16.76 8.32
CA CYS A 359 -0.87 16.73 9.76
C CYS A 359 -1.46 15.38 10.16
N GLY A 360 -0.59 14.39 10.38
CA GLY A 360 -0.98 13.07 10.84
C GLY A 360 0.19 12.09 10.94
N PRO A 361 -0.08 10.84 11.37
CA PRO A 361 0.94 9.80 11.45
C PRO A 361 1.40 9.34 10.06
N LYS A 362 2.67 8.92 9.97
CA LYS A 362 3.35 8.49 8.74
C LYS A 362 3.32 9.59 7.66
N TRP A 363 3.12 9.22 6.38
CA TRP A 363 3.13 10.17 5.26
C TRP A 363 2.31 9.76 4.02
N PRO A 364 1.21 8.98 4.12
CA PRO A 364 0.50 8.53 2.92
C PRO A 364 0.02 9.69 2.03
N LEU A 365 -0.50 10.79 2.59
CA LEU A 365 -0.98 11.91 1.78
C LEU A 365 0.17 12.70 1.15
N THR A 366 1.33 12.74 1.78
CA THR A 366 2.57 13.31 1.21
C THR A 366 2.96 12.51 -0.01
N THR A 367 3.03 11.17 0.09
CA THR A 367 3.32 10.29 -1.05
C THR A 367 2.30 10.43 -2.17
N PHE A 368 1.01 10.47 -1.84
CA PHE A 368 -0.04 10.64 -2.84
C PHE A 368 0.01 12.01 -3.49
N THR A 369 0.25 13.08 -2.73
CA THR A 369 0.35 14.44 -3.28
C THR A 369 1.50 14.56 -4.27
N GLU A 370 2.68 14.02 -3.94
CA GLU A 370 3.84 13.97 -4.84
C GLU A 370 3.50 13.25 -6.14
N ALA A 371 2.84 12.08 -6.06
CA ALA A 371 2.45 11.32 -7.25
C ALA A 371 1.32 12.00 -8.06
N ILE A 372 0.37 12.65 -7.40
CA ILE A 372 -0.71 13.37 -8.06
C ILE A 372 -0.13 14.58 -8.80
N LEU A 373 0.70 15.38 -8.13
CA LEU A 373 1.20 16.66 -8.64
C LEU A 373 2.56 16.53 -9.36
N GLU A 374 2.99 15.32 -9.71
CA GLU A 374 4.22 15.06 -10.44
C GLU A 374 4.37 15.99 -11.66
N GLY A 375 5.55 16.60 -11.80
CA GLY A 375 5.84 17.56 -12.88
C GLY A 375 5.19 18.95 -12.72
N ARG A 376 4.49 19.22 -11.62
CA ARG A 376 3.91 20.53 -11.29
C ARG A 376 4.64 21.18 -10.11
N ASP A 377 4.58 22.51 -10.02
CA ASP A 377 5.14 23.26 -8.90
C ASP A 377 4.35 22.97 -7.61
N HIS A 378 4.98 22.26 -6.67
CA HIS A 378 4.45 21.95 -5.35
C HIS A 378 5.57 21.48 -4.40
N VAL A 379 5.26 21.45 -3.11
CA VAL A 379 6.06 20.81 -2.06
C VAL A 379 5.11 20.02 -1.18
N ALA A 380 5.41 18.75 -0.91
CA ALA A 380 4.69 17.96 0.09
C ALA A 380 5.60 17.69 1.32
N GLN A 381 5.03 17.82 2.53
CA GLN A 381 5.79 17.69 3.77
C GLN A 381 4.97 17.00 4.87
N ALA A 382 5.43 15.83 5.31
CA ALA A 382 4.88 15.13 6.47
C ALA A 382 5.35 15.74 7.79
N THR A 383 4.54 15.58 8.84
CA THR A 383 4.83 16.11 10.18
C THR A 383 5.30 15.06 11.18
N MET A 384 5.05 13.76 10.94
CA MET A 384 5.41 12.69 11.88
C MET A 384 5.63 11.35 11.20
N HIS A 385 6.83 10.77 11.28
CA HIS A 385 7.09 9.42 10.77
C HIS A 385 7.98 8.60 11.71
N PRO A 386 7.65 7.32 12.00
CA PRO A 386 8.42 6.50 12.95
C PRO A 386 9.85 6.23 12.50
N LYS A 387 10.11 6.02 11.20
CA LYS A 387 11.49 5.80 10.68
C LYS A 387 12.40 7.02 10.81
N VAL A 388 11.85 8.23 10.75
CA VAL A 388 12.62 9.49 10.88
C VAL A 388 12.69 9.92 12.35
N GLY A 389 11.73 9.48 13.16
CA GLY A 389 11.51 9.94 14.53
C GLY A 389 10.55 11.13 14.55
N GLU A 390 9.70 11.18 15.59
CA GLU A 390 8.61 12.16 15.67
C GLU A 390 9.14 13.60 15.81
N LEU A 391 10.16 13.79 16.65
CA LEU A 391 10.76 15.11 16.88
C LEU A 391 11.51 15.63 15.66
N GLU A 392 12.26 14.78 14.97
CA GLU A 392 12.96 15.18 13.74
C GLU A 392 11.96 15.47 12.61
N SER A 393 10.91 14.65 12.46
CA SER A 393 9.84 14.89 11.48
C SER A 393 9.14 16.23 11.71
N ALA A 394 8.81 16.54 12.97
CA ALA A 394 8.20 17.82 13.32
C ALA A 394 9.15 19.00 13.07
N ALA A 395 10.44 18.86 13.41
CA ALA A 395 11.45 19.88 13.13
C ALA A 395 11.63 20.13 11.62
N ARG A 396 11.58 19.07 10.80
CA ARG A 396 11.60 19.14 9.33
C ARG A 396 10.38 19.87 8.78
N ALA A 397 9.18 19.56 9.26
CA ALA A 397 7.97 20.27 8.87
C ALA A 397 8.02 21.75 9.22
N LEU A 398 8.52 22.09 10.41
CA LEU A 398 8.71 23.48 10.83
C LEU A 398 9.77 24.20 10.00
N ALA A 399 10.86 23.54 9.64
CA ALA A 399 11.88 24.09 8.75
C ALA A 399 11.31 24.41 7.36
N CYS A 400 10.52 23.49 6.81
CA CYS A 400 9.80 23.70 5.55
C CYS A 400 8.86 24.92 5.64
N LEU A 401 8.03 24.99 6.70
CA LEU A 401 7.13 26.12 6.91
C LEU A 401 7.86 27.47 7.09
N ASP A 402 9.00 27.49 7.80
CA ASP A 402 9.81 28.69 8.03
C ASP A 402 10.35 29.30 6.73
N VAL A 403 10.92 28.45 5.86
CA VAL A 403 11.49 28.91 4.59
C VAL A 403 10.42 29.42 3.61
N HIS A 404 9.21 28.90 3.71
CA HIS A 404 8.05 29.38 2.95
C HIS A 404 7.31 30.55 3.62
N GLY A 405 7.73 30.96 4.82
CA GLY A 405 7.27 32.17 5.50
C GLY A 405 5.98 32.04 6.31
N HIS A 406 5.65 30.82 6.73
CA HIS A 406 4.44 30.52 7.50
C HIS A 406 4.64 30.49 9.02
N LEU A 407 5.84 30.81 9.52
CA LEU A 407 6.09 30.91 10.95
C LEU A 407 6.37 32.36 11.36
N THR A 408 5.69 32.83 12.40
CA THR A 408 5.78 34.23 12.87
C THR A 408 6.75 34.41 14.05
N GLY A 409 7.20 33.32 14.66
CA GLY A 409 8.20 33.34 15.72
C GLY A 409 8.36 31.97 16.38
N TRP A 410 9.61 31.53 16.55
CA TRP A 410 9.92 30.31 17.30
C TRP A 410 9.90 30.61 18.81
N PRO A 411 9.33 29.75 19.67
CA PRO A 411 9.59 29.82 21.10
C PRO A 411 11.06 29.46 21.33
N GLY A 412 11.94 30.46 21.39
CA GLY A 412 13.27 30.28 21.97
C GLY A 412 13.12 29.65 23.34
N VAL A 413 13.94 28.63 23.63
CA VAL A 413 14.03 27.92 24.91
C VAL A 413 13.70 28.88 26.06
N ARG A 414 12.53 28.70 26.69
CA ARG A 414 12.10 29.57 27.79
C ARG A 414 13.13 29.44 28.90
N ARG A 415 13.92 30.50 29.10
CA ARG A 415 14.71 30.69 30.31
C ARG A 415 13.72 30.62 31.49
N LYS A 416 13.87 29.64 32.38
CA LYS A 416 13.12 29.60 33.65
C LYS A 416 13.32 30.94 34.36
N ARG A 417 12.34 31.83 34.28
CA ARG A 417 12.14 32.89 35.25
C ARG A 417 10.90 32.53 36.05
N ALA A 418 11.10 32.37 37.35
CA ALA A 418 10.04 32.17 38.32
C ALA A 418 9.17 33.43 38.43
N SER A 419 7.87 33.19 38.70
CA SER A 419 6.77 34.09 39.11
C SER A 419 6.45 35.27 38.17
N SER A 420 5.21 35.74 38.01
CA SER A 420 3.98 35.66 38.80
C SER A 420 2.76 35.76 37.87
N GLY A 421 1.61 35.25 38.31
CA GLY A 421 0.37 35.24 37.53
C GLY A 421 -0.13 36.63 37.09
N VAL A 422 -0.79 36.63 35.93
CA VAL A 422 -2.02 37.34 35.52
C VAL A 422 -2.09 37.15 34.00
N MET A 423 -3.16 36.54 33.51
CA MET A 423 -3.48 36.42 32.08
C MET A 423 -3.99 37.78 31.58
N PRO A 424 -3.40 38.39 30.54
CA PRO A 424 -4.09 39.40 29.77
C PRO A 424 -4.87 38.72 28.63
N VAL A 425 -6.18 38.91 28.64
CA VAL A 425 -7.05 38.71 27.49
C VAL A 425 -6.65 39.73 26.42
N GLY A 426 -6.06 39.26 25.32
CA GLY A 426 -5.69 40.07 24.17
C GLY A 426 -6.87 40.25 23.22
N THR A 427 -7.43 41.46 23.24
CA THR A 427 -8.45 42.00 22.33
C THR A 427 -7.99 42.06 20.87
N ALA A 428 -8.97 42.04 19.96
CA ALA A 428 -8.83 42.15 18.51
C ALA A 428 -7.91 43.31 18.04
N PRO A 429 -7.24 43.18 16.88
CA PRO A 429 -6.41 44.26 16.33
C PRO A 429 -7.26 45.51 16.00
N PRO A 430 -6.67 46.72 16.10
CA PRO A 430 -7.39 47.96 15.85
C PRO A 430 -7.74 48.10 14.37
N THR A 431 -9.00 48.39 14.11
CA THR A 431 -9.53 48.87 12.83
C THR A 431 -8.77 50.13 12.38
N PRO A 432 -8.35 50.25 11.11
CA PRO A 432 -7.86 51.52 10.59
C PRO A 432 -9.00 52.54 10.60
N GLU A 433 -8.74 53.72 11.16
CA GLU A 433 -9.64 54.87 11.15
C GLU A 433 -10.03 55.20 9.70
N ARG A 434 -11.33 55.19 9.43
CA ARG A 434 -11.90 55.74 8.19
C ARG A 434 -11.82 57.26 8.27
N SER A 435 -11.12 57.87 7.33
CA SER A 435 -11.31 59.28 7.00
C SER A 435 -12.68 59.45 6.34
N ASP A 436 -13.52 60.30 6.90
CA ASP A 436 -14.78 60.76 6.31
C ASP A 436 -14.51 61.42 4.96
N THR A 437 -14.88 60.76 3.86
CA THR A 437 -15.32 61.34 2.58
C THR A 437 -15.52 60.21 1.58
N ASP A 438 -16.77 59.69 1.50
CA ASP A 438 -17.46 59.41 0.23
C ASP A 438 -18.76 58.64 0.52
N ALA A 439 -19.89 59.28 0.22
CA ALA A 439 -21.21 58.70 0.31
C ALA A 439 -21.46 57.77 -0.89
N ALA A 440 -21.75 56.50 -0.63
CA ALA A 440 -22.18 55.52 -1.63
C ALA A 440 -23.72 55.54 -1.79
N PRO A 441 -24.28 55.30 -3.01
CA PRO A 441 -25.72 55.32 -3.25
C PRO A 441 -26.42 54.03 -2.81
N ALA A 442 -27.74 54.13 -2.61
CA ALA A 442 -28.62 53.13 -1.99
C ALA A 442 -28.68 51.77 -2.73
N ARG A 443 -28.46 50.66 -1.98
CA ARG A 443 -28.49 49.25 -2.42
C ARG A 443 -29.82 48.53 -2.16
N GLU A 444 -30.92 49.24 -1.96
CA GLU A 444 -32.23 48.58 -1.72
C GLU A 444 -32.91 47.96 -2.96
N PRO A 445 -32.76 48.49 -4.20
CA PRO A 445 -33.44 47.91 -5.36
C PRO A 445 -32.89 46.54 -5.81
N GLU A 446 -31.56 46.37 -5.81
CA GLU A 446 -30.89 45.14 -6.24
C GLU A 446 -31.16 43.95 -5.30
N GLU A 447 -31.18 44.19 -3.98
CA GLU A 447 -31.51 43.14 -3.02
C GLU A 447 -32.98 42.70 -3.11
N ARG A 448 -33.89 43.61 -3.47
CA ARG A 448 -35.30 43.26 -3.67
C ARG A 448 -35.48 42.41 -4.94
N ALA A 449 -34.84 42.80 -6.04
CA ALA A 449 -34.87 42.05 -7.30
C ALA A 449 -34.27 40.64 -7.14
N LEU A 450 -33.16 40.51 -6.41
CA LEU A 450 -32.53 39.21 -6.14
C LEU A 450 -33.41 38.31 -5.26
N ARG A 451 -34.13 38.87 -4.28
CA ARG A 451 -35.08 38.11 -3.45
C ARG A 451 -36.30 37.62 -4.26
N GLU A 452 -36.85 38.46 -5.14
CA GLU A 452 -37.99 38.08 -6.00
C GLU A 452 -37.58 37.05 -7.08
N ALA A 453 -36.38 37.17 -7.65
CA ALA A 453 -35.82 36.17 -8.57
C ALA A 453 -35.60 34.81 -7.86
N THR A 454 -35.06 34.85 -6.64
CA THR A 454 -34.83 33.63 -5.84
C THR A 454 -36.15 32.95 -5.44
N ALA A 455 -37.18 33.73 -5.10
CA ALA A 455 -38.52 33.20 -4.81
C ALA A 455 -39.16 32.55 -6.04
N THR A 456 -38.97 33.13 -7.23
CA THR A 456 -39.50 32.59 -8.49
C THR A 456 -38.82 31.28 -8.91
N VAL A 457 -37.50 31.18 -8.71
CA VAL A 457 -36.73 29.94 -8.92
C VAL A 457 -37.16 28.84 -7.94
N ALA A 458 -37.43 29.20 -6.68
CA ALA A 458 -37.94 28.27 -5.68
C ALA A 458 -39.35 27.76 -6.02
N GLU A 459 -40.23 28.62 -6.54
CA GLU A 459 -41.58 28.24 -7.02
C GLU A 459 -41.48 27.26 -8.22
N LEU A 460 -40.53 27.50 -9.13
CA LEU A 460 -40.23 26.63 -10.29
C LEU A 460 -39.74 25.23 -9.87
N ALA A 461 -38.85 25.16 -8.88
CA ALA A 461 -38.41 23.89 -8.30
C ALA A 461 -39.57 23.15 -7.61
N ARG A 462 -40.51 23.90 -7.02
CA ARG A 462 -41.71 23.34 -6.37
C ARG A 462 -42.73 22.77 -7.37
N VAL A 463 -42.85 23.39 -8.55
CA VAL A 463 -43.72 22.91 -9.64
C VAL A 463 -43.10 21.69 -10.34
N ALA A 464 -41.77 21.63 -10.48
CA ALA A 464 -41.05 20.47 -11.02
C ALA A 464 -41.06 19.24 -10.09
N GLY A 465 -41.28 19.44 -8.78
CA GLY A 465 -41.30 18.40 -7.76
C GLY A 465 -42.64 17.72 -7.49
N ARG A 466 -43.72 18.03 -8.23
CA ARG A 466 -44.99 17.30 -8.12
C ARG A 466 -45.14 16.31 -9.27
N SER A 467 -45.39 15.05 -8.94
CA SER A 467 -45.88 14.03 -9.87
C SER A 467 -47.22 14.46 -10.48
N GLY A 468 -47.16 15.15 -11.62
CA GLY A 468 -48.27 15.64 -12.43
C GLY A 468 -47.84 15.72 -13.91
N PRO A 469 -48.76 15.97 -14.85
CA PRO A 469 -48.45 15.92 -16.28
C PRO A 469 -47.38 16.97 -16.63
N THR A 470 -46.39 16.53 -17.41
CA THR A 470 -45.25 17.32 -17.85
C THR A 470 -45.71 18.66 -18.43
N PRO A 471 -45.16 19.82 -18.01
CA PRO A 471 -45.61 21.12 -18.47
C PRO A 471 -45.48 21.22 -19.99
N SER A 472 -46.49 21.81 -20.64
CA SER A 472 -46.51 21.90 -22.10
C SER A 472 -45.39 22.84 -22.58
N ARG A 473 -44.96 22.65 -23.84
CA ARG A 473 -43.97 23.53 -24.48
C ARG A 473 -44.40 25.01 -24.43
N GLU A 474 -45.71 25.27 -24.42
CA GLU A 474 -46.24 26.63 -24.36
C GLU A 474 -46.14 27.25 -22.96
N ASP A 475 -46.24 26.44 -21.91
CA ASP A 475 -46.06 26.87 -20.52
C ASP A 475 -44.60 27.19 -20.21
N LEU A 476 -43.68 26.36 -20.71
CA LEU A 476 -42.23 26.59 -20.64
C LEU A 476 -41.83 27.87 -21.39
N LEU A 477 -42.41 28.11 -22.57
CA LEU A 477 -42.15 29.33 -23.34
C LEU A 477 -42.80 30.59 -22.73
N ARG A 478 -43.86 30.45 -21.94
CA ARG A 478 -44.47 31.56 -21.19
C ARG A 478 -43.60 31.93 -19.98
N LEU A 479 -43.06 30.93 -19.28
CA LEU A 479 -42.12 31.10 -18.16
C LEU A 479 -40.79 31.71 -18.61
N LEU A 480 -40.20 31.23 -19.71
CA LEU A 480 -38.96 31.78 -20.25
C LEU A 480 -39.11 33.22 -20.75
N ARG A 481 -40.30 33.59 -21.25
CA ARG A 481 -40.61 34.99 -21.58
C ARG A 481 -40.71 35.86 -20.33
N GLY A 482 -41.36 35.38 -19.27
CA GLY A 482 -41.41 36.10 -17.99
C GLY A 482 -40.02 36.34 -17.38
N ILE A 483 -39.11 35.37 -17.47
CA ILE A 483 -37.72 35.54 -17.01
C ILE A 483 -36.97 36.57 -17.88
N ARG A 484 -37.19 36.57 -19.20
CA ARG A 484 -36.56 37.53 -20.11
C ARG A 484 -37.05 38.96 -19.87
N ASP A 485 -38.35 39.15 -19.66
CA ASP A 485 -38.94 40.46 -19.42
C ASP A 485 -38.45 41.04 -18.07
N LEU A 486 -38.23 40.20 -17.06
CA LEU A 486 -37.60 40.56 -15.77
C LEU A 486 -36.12 40.94 -15.88
N ILE A 487 -35.38 40.31 -16.80
CA ILE A 487 -33.98 40.64 -17.08
C ILE A 487 -33.87 41.96 -17.84
N ASP A 488 -34.78 42.21 -18.78
CA ASP A 488 -34.86 43.47 -19.55
C ASP A 488 -35.25 44.67 -18.66
N GLU A 489 -35.95 44.46 -17.55
CA GLU A 489 -36.34 45.52 -16.60
C GLU A 489 -35.27 45.83 -15.54
N ALA A 490 -34.27 44.95 -15.36
CA ALA A 490 -33.28 45.02 -14.27
C ALA A 490 -31.84 45.39 -14.69
N LEU A 491 -31.52 45.46 -15.99
CA LEU A 491 -30.16 45.71 -16.48
C LEU A 491 -30.10 46.91 -17.42
N GLY A 492 -29.05 47.73 -17.31
CA GLY A 492 -28.80 48.82 -18.25
C GLY A 492 -28.45 48.31 -19.65
N GLU A 493 -28.79 49.11 -20.67
CA GLU A 493 -28.65 48.80 -22.11
C GLU A 493 -27.35 48.08 -22.56
N PRO A 494 -26.13 48.37 -22.05
CA PRO A 494 -24.94 47.66 -22.55
C PRO A 494 -24.84 46.19 -22.09
N GLU A 495 -25.45 45.81 -20.97
CA GLU A 495 -25.41 44.43 -20.45
C GLU A 495 -26.51 43.55 -21.06
N ALA A 496 -27.67 44.15 -21.41
CA ALA A 496 -28.76 43.47 -22.11
C ALA A 496 -28.36 43.01 -23.52
N GLU A 497 -27.56 43.79 -24.25
CA GLU A 497 -27.05 43.43 -25.59
C GLU A 497 -26.17 42.17 -25.56
N ALA A 498 -25.30 42.04 -24.56
CA ALA A 498 -24.39 40.90 -24.42
C ALA A 498 -25.14 39.59 -24.12
N VAL A 499 -26.18 39.67 -23.28
CA VAL A 499 -27.05 38.53 -22.95
C VAL A 499 -27.93 38.16 -24.14
N ARG A 500 -28.46 39.13 -24.89
CA ARG A 500 -29.22 38.89 -26.13
C ARG A 500 -28.38 38.19 -27.19
N LEU A 501 -27.08 38.49 -27.28
CA LEU A 501 -26.16 37.82 -28.20
C LEU A 501 -25.89 36.36 -27.78
N ALA A 502 -25.79 36.11 -26.47
CA ALA A 502 -25.55 34.77 -25.91
C ALA A 502 -26.78 33.85 -26.02
N VAL A 503 -27.99 34.39 -25.82
CA VAL A 503 -29.25 33.63 -25.87
C VAL A 503 -29.70 33.31 -27.31
N ASN A 504 -29.35 34.17 -28.28
CA ASN A 504 -29.67 33.93 -29.69
C ASN A 504 -28.61 33.09 -30.44
N ALA A 505 -27.58 32.61 -29.76
CA ALA A 505 -26.60 31.71 -30.35
C ALA A 505 -27.25 30.33 -30.64
N PRO A 506 -27.29 29.85 -31.90
CA PRO A 506 -27.96 28.60 -32.22
C PRO A 506 -27.20 27.40 -31.66
N VAL A 507 -27.83 26.68 -30.72
CA VAL A 507 -27.35 25.42 -30.17
C VAL A 507 -27.47 24.32 -31.24
N ARG A 508 -26.34 23.73 -31.65
CA ARG A 508 -26.31 22.54 -32.52
C ARG A 508 -26.11 21.27 -31.70
N PHE A 509 -27.05 20.34 -31.80
CA PHE A 509 -26.91 18.95 -31.33
C PHE A 509 -26.26 18.08 -32.42
N PRO A 510 -25.46 17.05 -32.05
CA PRO A 510 -24.85 16.17 -33.03
C PRO A 510 -25.92 15.26 -33.66
N SER A 511 -26.07 15.36 -34.99
CA SER A 511 -26.85 14.43 -35.81
C SER A 511 -25.95 13.82 -36.88
N GLU A 512 -26.23 12.56 -37.21
CA GLU A 512 -25.51 11.66 -38.12
C GLU A 512 -25.01 12.31 -39.42
N ALA A 513 -23.86 11.83 -39.88
CA ALA A 513 -23.21 12.27 -41.11
C ALA A 513 -24.08 12.03 -42.35
N PRO A 514 -24.01 12.96 -43.33
CA PRO A 514 -23.68 12.51 -44.68
C PRO A 514 -22.60 13.37 -45.36
N THR A 515 -21.87 12.66 -46.21
CA THR A 515 -20.84 13.12 -47.16
C THR A 515 -21.34 14.20 -48.13
N ASP A 516 -20.56 15.25 -48.39
CA ASP A 516 -19.90 15.48 -49.70
C ASP A 516 -18.99 16.74 -49.71
N ARG A 517 -18.09 16.73 -50.68
CA ARG A 517 -16.86 17.52 -50.90
C ARG A 517 -17.10 18.94 -51.44
N ARG A 518 -16.24 19.91 -51.08
CA ARG A 518 -15.45 20.81 -51.99
C ARG A 518 -14.66 21.93 -51.23
N PRO A 519 -13.68 22.62 -51.87
CA PRO A 519 -12.26 22.67 -51.46
C PRO A 519 -11.86 23.92 -50.65
N PRO A 520 -10.65 23.93 -50.04
CA PRO A 520 -10.20 25.08 -49.24
C PRO A 520 -9.50 26.15 -50.08
N VAL A 521 -9.82 27.41 -49.80
CA VAL A 521 -9.03 28.59 -50.19
C VAL A 521 -7.88 28.76 -49.19
N ARG A 522 -6.69 29.06 -49.71
CA ARG A 522 -5.38 29.00 -49.06
C ARG A 522 -4.86 30.42 -48.77
N ALA A 523 -4.38 30.66 -47.56
CA ALA A 523 -3.45 31.75 -47.20
C ALA A 523 -2.71 31.37 -45.89
N PRO A 524 -1.51 31.92 -45.59
CA PRO A 524 -0.26 31.16 -45.55
C PRO A 524 0.23 30.82 -44.14
N SER A 525 0.79 29.61 -43.99
CA SER A 525 1.48 29.14 -42.79
C SER A 525 2.98 29.49 -42.83
N GLN A 526 3.48 30.19 -41.82
CA GLN A 526 4.85 30.00 -41.35
C GLN A 526 4.84 28.88 -40.30
N ARG A 527 5.70 27.86 -40.50
CA ARG A 527 5.83 26.66 -39.67
C ARG A 527 6.78 26.93 -38.49
N PRO A 528 6.34 26.76 -37.23
CA PRO A 528 7.16 26.12 -36.22
C PRO A 528 7.14 24.59 -36.48
N ALA A 529 8.29 23.94 -36.33
CA ALA A 529 8.41 22.49 -36.47
C ALA A 529 7.51 21.79 -35.44
N ARG A 530 6.53 21.01 -35.93
CA ARG A 530 5.78 20.05 -35.11
C ARG A 530 6.67 18.84 -34.85
N VAL A 531 6.93 18.56 -33.58
CA VAL A 531 7.23 17.20 -33.12
C VAL A 531 5.89 16.48 -33.00
N ASP A 532 5.75 15.37 -33.72
CA ASP A 532 4.52 14.56 -33.79
C ASP A 532 4.26 13.86 -32.44
N ALA A 533 3.37 14.42 -31.62
CA ALA A 533 2.82 13.76 -30.43
C ALA A 533 1.65 12.82 -30.79
N ARG A 534 1.89 11.91 -31.73
CA ARG A 534 1.07 10.72 -31.97
C ARG A 534 1.95 9.50 -31.82
N ALA A 535 2.18 9.09 -30.58
CA ALA A 535 2.56 7.71 -30.29
C ALA A 535 1.38 6.83 -30.69
N ARG A 536 1.37 6.41 -31.96
CA ARG A 536 0.61 5.23 -32.37
C ARG A 536 1.07 4.08 -31.47
N PHE A 537 0.10 3.35 -30.95
CA PHE A 537 0.29 2.05 -30.31
C PHE A 537 1.12 1.17 -31.26
N VAL A 538 2.41 1.07 -30.99
CA VAL A 538 3.22 -0.04 -31.46
C VAL A 538 2.93 -1.14 -30.44
N PRO A 539 2.36 -2.29 -30.83
CA PRO A 539 2.30 -3.43 -29.92
C PRO A 539 3.70 -3.65 -29.36
N SER A 540 3.80 -3.92 -28.05
CA SER A 540 5.04 -4.17 -27.32
C SER A 540 6.09 -4.75 -28.26
N ARG A 541 7.07 -3.90 -28.59
CA ARG A 541 8.22 -4.37 -29.36
C ARG A 541 8.84 -5.46 -28.48
N PRO A 542 9.07 -6.68 -28.97
CA PRO A 542 9.87 -7.64 -28.23
C PRO A 542 11.19 -6.94 -27.84
N PRO A 543 11.75 -7.25 -26.65
CA PRO A 543 12.96 -6.59 -26.17
C PRO A 543 14.00 -6.59 -27.29
N PRO A 544 14.75 -5.48 -27.50
CA PRO A 544 15.80 -5.48 -28.50
C PRO A 544 16.72 -6.67 -28.19
N ALA A 545 16.75 -7.65 -29.09
CA ALA A 545 17.45 -8.90 -28.91
C ALA A 545 18.99 -8.77 -28.95
N ASP A 546 19.51 -7.54 -28.95
CA ASP A 546 20.93 -7.21 -29.00
C ASP A 546 21.20 -5.92 -28.21
N VAL A 547 21.00 -5.93 -26.88
CA VAL A 547 21.64 -4.93 -26.01
C VAL A 547 23.06 -5.43 -25.77
N ALA A 548 24.06 -4.72 -26.30
CA ALA A 548 25.47 -5.07 -26.07
C ALA A 548 25.74 -5.13 -24.56
N PRO A 549 26.53 -6.12 -24.08
CA PRO A 549 26.87 -6.23 -22.67
C PRO A 549 27.55 -4.94 -22.22
N MET A 550 26.99 -4.30 -21.19
CA MET A 550 27.51 -3.07 -20.62
C MET A 550 28.36 -3.42 -19.40
N THR A 551 29.47 -2.71 -19.24
CA THR A 551 30.31 -2.82 -18.04
C THR A 551 29.63 -2.16 -16.84
N ALA A 552 30.02 -2.52 -15.60
CA ALA A 552 29.53 -1.84 -14.39
C ALA A 552 29.75 -0.33 -14.46
N ARG A 553 30.85 0.14 -15.04
CA ARG A 553 31.10 1.59 -15.20
C ARG A 553 30.10 2.28 -16.12
N GLU A 554 29.67 1.62 -17.20
CA GLU A 554 28.68 2.15 -18.13
C GLU A 554 27.26 2.06 -17.55
N LEU A 555 26.97 1.00 -16.78
CA LEU A 555 25.72 0.84 -16.04
C LEU A 555 25.60 1.85 -14.91
N GLU A 556 26.69 2.13 -14.19
CA GLU A 556 26.74 3.18 -13.18
C GLU A 556 26.43 4.54 -13.79
N ALA A 557 26.96 4.86 -14.98
CA ALA A 557 26.63 6.09 -15.69
C ALA A 557 25.14 6.18 -16.08
N LYS A 558 24.54 5.07 -16.53
CA LYS A 558 23.10 5.00 -16.82
C LYS A 558 22.24 5.11 -15.57
N LEU A 559 22.60 4.42 -14.50
CA LEU A 559 21.94 4.53 -13.20
C LEU A 559 22.00 5.98 -12.71
N ARG A 560 23.16 6.63 -12.83
CA ARG A 560 23.34 8.04 -12.46
C ARG A 560 22.42 8.97 -13.23
N GLU A 561 22.30 8.78 -14.55
CA GLU A 561 21.38 9.55 -15.40
C GLU A 561 19.91 9.29 -15.04
N ALA A 562 19.54 8.03 -14.81
CA ALA A 562 18.17 7.64 -14.47
C ALA A 562 17.74 8.15 -13.08
N PHE A 563 18.61 7.98 -12.08
CA PHE A 563 18.39 8.55 -10.74
C PHE A 563 18.35 10.08 -10.81
N ALA A 564 19.25 10.74 -11.54
CA ALA A 564 19.21 12.21 -11.71
C ALA A 564 17.87 12.67 -12.28
N GLY A 565 17.39 12.04 -13.36
CA GLY A 565 16.12 12.36 -13.99
C GLY A 565 14.90 12.16 -13.08
N ARG A 566 14.92 11.14 -12.21
CA ARG A 566 13.79 10.78 -11.34
C ARG A 566 13.80 11.50 -9.99
N THR A 567 14.98 11.81 -9.46
CA THR A 567 15.14 12.37 -8.11
C THR A 567 15.42 13.88 -8.13
N GLY A 568 15.80 14.43 -9.28
CA GLY A 568 16.21 15.83 -9.43
C GLY A 568 17.62 16.13 -8.91
N TYR A 569 18.37 15.12 -8.47
CA TYR A 569 19.80 15.28 -8.18
C TYR A 569 20.57 15.59 -9.47
N PRO A 570 21.49 16.57 -9.48
CA PRO A 570 22.44 16.73 -10.58
C PRO A 570 23.26 15.45 -10.75
N THR A 571 23.50 15.03 -11.99
CA THR A 571 24.20 13.78 -12.29
C THR A 571 25.56 13.73 -11.60
N GLU A 572 26.27 14.86 -11.54
CA GLU A 572 27.56 15.01 -10.89
C GLU A 572 27.55 14.94 -9.34
N MET A 573 26.38 14.96 -8.68
CA MET A 573 26.26 14.80 -7.21
C MET A 573 25.95 13.35 -6.79
N LEU A 574 25.64 12.50 -7.76
CA LEU A 574 25.35 11.08 -7.57
C LEU A 574 26.65 10.26 -7.73
N GLU A 575 27.54 10.38 -6.75
CA GLU A 575 28.80 9.62 -6.74
C GLU A 575 28.55 8.12 -6.48
N GLY A 576 29.35 7.27 -7.10
CA GLY A 576 29.15 5.81 -7.14
C GLY A 576 29.10 5.13 -5.77
N GLU A 577 29.85 5.66 -4.80
CA GLU A 577 30.05 5.08 -3.47
C GLU A 577 29.07 5.61 -2.41
N LEU A 578 28.25 6.62 -2.73
CA LEU A 578 27.31 7.20 -1.77
C LEU A 578 26.14 6.26 -1.53
N ASP A 579 25.73 6.14 -0.27
CA ASP A 579 24.55 5.37 0.10
C ASP A 579 23.29 6.09 -0.38
N LEU A 580 22.50 5.41 -1.19
CA LEU A 580 21.28 5.93 -1.79
C LEU A 580 20.26 6.34 -0.73
N GLU A 581 20.13 5.62 0.38
CA GLU A 581 19.16 5.93 1.44
C GLU A 581 19.80 6.80 2.53
N ALA A 582 20.98 6.45 3.04
CA ALA A 582 21.60 7.10 4.19
C ALA A 582 22.27 8.45 3.83
N ASP A 583 22.96 8.53 2.69
CA ASP A 583 23.67 9.74 2.27
C ASP A 583 22.82 10.60 1.33
N LEU A 584 22.10 9.96 0.41
CA LEU A 584 21.31 10.63 -0.62
C LEU A 584 19.81 10.69 -0.28
N GLY A 585 19.29 9.90 0.66
CA GLY A 585 17.87 10.01 1.07
C GLY A 585 16.88 9.62 -0.03
N ILE A 586 17.35 8.89 -1.03
CA ILE A 586 16.55 8.29 -2.09
C ILE A 586 15.89 7.05 -1.49
N ASP A 587 14.58 7.13 -1.26
CA ASP A 587 13.81 6.04 -0.67
C ASP A 587 13.77 4.79 -1.57
N THR A 588 13.47 3.65 -0.96
CA THR A 588 13.41 2.34 -1.62
C THR A 588 12.37 2.30 -2.76
N VAL A 589 11.33 3.12 -2.73
CA VAL A 589 10.29 3.15 -3.78
C VAL A 589 10.85 3.79 -5.05
N LYS A 590 11.56 4.91 -4.92
CA LYS A 590 12.27 5.57 -6.04
C LYS A 590 13.37 4.69 -6.59
N GLN A 591 14.10 3.98 -5.73
CA GLN A 591 15.12 3.02 -6.16
C GLN A 591 14.50 1.90 -7.02
N VAL A 592 13.43 1.26 -6.55
CA VAL A 592 12.76 0.18 -7.29
C VAL A 592 12.15 0.68 -8.60
N ALA A 593 11.57 1.88 -8.63
CA ALA A 593 11.02 2.47 -9.85
C ALA A 593 12.10 2.70 -10.92
N VAL A 594 13.22 3.35 -10.55
CA VAL A 594 14.36 3.59 -11.46
C VAL A 594 14.95 2.27 -11.95
N LEU A 595 15.09 1.29 -11.07
CA LEU A 595 15.60 -0.04 -11.44
C LEU A 595 14.63 -0.80 -12.34
N GLY A 596 13.31 -0.66 -12.14
CA GLY A 596 12.29 -1.22 -13.01
C GLY A 596 12.37 -0.68 -14.44
N GLU A 597 12.47 0.63 -14.59
CA GLU A 597 12.63 1.31 -15.89
C GLU A 597 13.94 0.92 -16.58
N LEU A 598 15.04 0.90 -15.84
CA LEU A 598 16.36 0.55 -16.39
C LEU A 598 16.42 -0.94 -16.78
N ARG A 599 15.83 -1.83 -15.97
CA ARG A 599 15.68 -3.26 -16.28
C ARG A 599 14.92 -3.46 -17.59
N GLU A 600 13.80 -2.75 -17.77
CA GLU A 600 13.01 -2.82 -19.01
C GLU A 600 13.79 -2.27 -20.21
N ALA A 601 14.50 -1.14 -20.04
CA ALA A 601 15.34 -0.56 -21.09
C ALA A 601 16.51 -1.47 -21.50
N LEU A 602 17.04 -2.25 -20.56
CA LEU A 602 18.15 -3.19 -20.78
C LEU A 602 17.68 -4.61 -21.14
N GLY A 603 16.38 -4.88 -21.19
CA GLY A 603 15.83 -6.21 -21.52
C GLY A 603 16.15 -7.29 -20.48
N LEU A 604 16.31 -6.91 -19.21
CA LEU A 604 16.66 -7.82 -18.12
C LEU A 604 15.43 -8.52 -17.52
N SER A 605 15.57 -9.83 -17.24
CA SER A 605 14.53 -10.62 -16.54
C SER A 605 14.39 -10.19 -15.08
N LEU A 606 13.15 -10.24 -14.56
CA LEU A 606 12.86 -9.93 -13.15
C LEU A 606 13.61 -10.91 -12.25
N ASP A 607 14.30 -10.39 -11.24
CA ASP A 607 14.96 -11.19 -10.21
C ASP A 607 14.10 -11.16 -8.94
N PRO A 608 13.37 -12.24 -8.61
CA PRO A 608 12.53 -12.29 -7.41
C PRO A 608 13.34 -12.32 -6.11
N ALA A 609 14.67 -12.53 -6.16
CA ALA A 609 15.56 -12.49 -5.01
C ALA A 609 16.24 -11.13 -4.82
N PHE A 610 16.00 -10.15 -5.70
CA PHE A 610 16.60 -8.83 -5.58
C PHE A 610 16.06 -8.09 -4.36
N VAL A 611 16.96 -7.69 -3.46
CA VAL A 611 16.66 -6.85 -2.31
C VAL A 611 17.44 -5.54 -2.45
N PRO A 612 16.78 -4.38 -2.58
CA PRO A 612 17.45 -3.09 -2.75
C PRO A 612 18.49 -2.77 -1.66
N ARG A 613 18.25 -3.24 -0.43
CA ARG A 613 19.14 -3.01 0.72
C ARG A 613 20.50 -3.70 0.61
N ASP A 614 20.61 -4.74 -0.20
CA ASP A 614 21.86 -5.45 -0.41
C ASP A 614 22.78 -4.71 -1.40
N HIS A 615 22.24 -3.67 -2.06
CA HIS A 615 22.93 -2.84 -3.04
C HIS A 615 22.71 -1.35 -2.74
N PRO A 616 23.27 -0.84 -1.62
CA PRO A 616 22.94 0.49 -1.12
C PRO A 616 23.52 1.64 -1.96
N THR A 617 24.41 1.39 -2.92
CA THR A 617 25.13 2.42 -3.69
C THR A 617 24.95 2.24 -5.20
N LEU A 618 25.19 3.30 -5.98
CA LEU A 618 25.13 3.20 -7.45
C LEU A 618 26.17 2.22 -8.00
N ALA A 619 27.36 2.15 -7.41
CA ALA A 619 28.40 1.21 -7.79
C ALA A 619 27.99 -0.25 -7.52
N SER A 620 27.40 -0.52 -6.35
CA SER A 620 26.93 -1.88 -6.00
C SER A 620 25.73 -2.33 -6.85
N LEU A 621 24.82 -1.41 -7.20
CA LEU A 621 23.74 -1.67 -8.16
C LEU A 621 24.27 -1.92 -9.58
N ALA A 622 25.29 -1.17 -10.01
CA ALA A 622 25.88 -1.35 -11.33
C ALA A 622 26.57 -2.70 -11.48
N LEU A 623 27.29 -3.14 -10.45
CA LEU A 623 27.89 -4.49 -10.37
C LEU A 623 26.82 -5.58 -10.39
N TYR A 624 25.73 -5.39 -9.66
CA TYR A 624 24.59 -6.32 -9.69
C TYR A 624 23.99 -6.41 -11.10
N LEU A 625 23.71 -5.28 -11.76
CA LEU A 625 23.14 -5.26 -13.11
C LEU A 625 24.10 -5.86 -14.15
N GLU A 626 25.41 -5.64 -14.01
CA GLU A 626 26.43 -6.26 -14.85
C GLU A 626 26.40 -7.79 -14.71
N ALA A 627 26.36 -8.29 -13.48
CA ALA A 627 26.24 -9.73 -13.21
C ALA A 627 24.92 -10.30 -13.78
N ARG A 628 23.82 -9.56 -13.67
CA ARG A 628 22.52 -9.95 -14.25
C ARG A 628 22.54 -9.95 -15.78
N MET A 629 23.21 -8.99 -16.43
CA MET A 629 23.41 -9.00 -17.88
C MET A 629 24.20 -10.22 -18.34
N GLN A 630 25.20 -10.66 -17.57
CA GLN A 630 25.97 -11.87 -17.87
C GLN A 630 25.15 -13.16 -17.74
N VAL A 631 24.30 -13.25 -16.71
CA VAL A 631 23.36 -14.38 -16.54
C VAL A 631 22.31 -14.39 -17.66
N ASN A 632 21.73 -13.24 -17.98
CA ASN A 632 20.72 -13.10 -19.04
C ASN A 632 21.31 -13.37 -20.45
N ALA A 633 22.59 -13.07 -20.67
CA ALA A 633 23.32 -13.40 -21.90
C ALA A 633 23.64 -14.91 -22.01
N ALA A 634 23.85 -15.60 -20.88
CA ALA A 634 24.02 -17.05 -20.84
C ALA A 634 22.71 -17.82 -21.12
N ASP A 635 21.56 -17.20 -20.85
CA ASP A 635 20.21 -17.75 -21.12
C ASP A 635 19.65 -17.37 -22.51
N ALA A 636 20.41 -16.63 -23.34
CA ALA A 636 19.99 -16.32 -24.71
C ALA A 636 19.96 -17.60 -25.59
N PRO A 637 18.99 -17.74 -26.52
CA PRO A 637 18.78 -18.98 -27.25
C PRO A 637 19.90 -19.22 -28.27
N THR A 638 20.96 -19.89 -27.84
CA THR A 638 21.94 -20.49 -28.75
C THR A 638 21.46 -21.87 -29.15
N SER A 639 21.25 -22.01 -30.46
CA SER A 639 20.89 -23.27 -31.11
C SER A 639 21.95 -24.34 -30.85
N GLY A 640 21.61 -25.32 -30.02
CA GLY A 640 22.04 -26.71 -30.16
C GLY A 640 23.53 -27.00 -29.97
N THR A 641 23.95 -27.14 -28.71
CA THR A 641 24.96 -28.13 -28.30
C THR A 641 24.70 -28.54 -26.86
N ARG A 642 24.60 -29.84 -26.61
CA ARG A 642 24.48 -30.40 -25.26
C ARG A 642 25.75 -30.11 -24.47
N GLU A 643 25.67 -29.32 -23.42
CA GLU A 643 26.72 -29.24 -22.40
C GLU A 643 26.25 -29.76 -21.04
N SER A 644 27.21 -30.41 -20.38
CA SER A 644 27.12 -31.26 -19.21
C SER A 644 26.95 -30.47 -17.90
N VAL A 645 26.20 -31.07 -16.96
CA VAL A 645 26.11 -30.63 -15.56
C VAL A 645 27.51 -30.63 -14.93
N GLY A 646 27.91 -29.48 -14.39
CA GLY A 646 29.21 -29.25 -13.76
C GLY A 646 29.51 -30.19 -12.58
N ALA A 647 30.75 -30.67 -12.55
CA ALA A 647 31.29 -31.49 -11.47
C ALA A 647 31.60 -30.67 -10.22
N PHE A 648 31.46 -31.28 -9.04
CA PHE A 648 31.99 -30.78 -7.77
C PHE A 648 33.52 -30.60 -7.84
N PRO A 649 34.11 -29.56 -7.23
CA PRO A 649 35.56 -29.40 -7.20
C PRO A 649 36.21 -30.56 -6.42
N SER A 650 36.99 -31.38 -7.11
CA SER A 650 37.71 -32.55 -6.60
C SER A 650 38.88 -32.22 -5.65
N ASN A 651 38.93 -31.02 -5.07
CA ASN A 651 40.15 -30.47 -4.46
C ASN A 651 40.06 -30.24 -2.94
N LEU A 652 39.04 -30.80 -2.27
CA LEU A 652 39.00 -30.78 -0.80
C LEU A 652 39.94 -31.87 -0.26
N SER A 653 41.20 -31.51 -0.04
CA SER A 653 42.15 -32.42 0.61
C SER A 653 41.64 -32.75 2.02
N SER A 654 41.85 -33.99 2.46
CA SER A 654 41.47 -34.45 3.80
C SER A 654 42.12 -33.63 4.94
N ALA A 655 43.20 -32.89 4.65
CA ALA A 655 43.84 -31.97 5.59
C ALA A 655 43.14 -30.60 5.70
N ALA A 656 42.46 -30.12 4.64
CA ALA A 656 41.66 -28.88 4.65
C ALA A 656 40.30 -29.06 5.35
N LEU A 657 39.86 -30.32 5.48
CA LEU A 657 38.64 -30.75 6.15
C LEU A 657 38.78 -30.98 7.66
N ALA A 658 39.99 -30.80 8.20
CA ALA A 658 40.18 -30.80 9.64
C ALA A 658 39.56 -29.52 10.24
N GLU A 659 38.83 -29.65 11.33
CA GLU A 659 38.13 -28.55 12.05
C GLU A 659 39.00 -27.32 12.28
N LYS A 660 40.29 -27.54 12.57
CA LYS A 660 41.29 -26.48 12.72
C LYS A 660 41.55 -25.67 11.43
N GLY A 661 41.57 -26.33 10.27
CA GLY A 661 41.77 -25.68 8.97
C GLY A 661 40.57 -24.86 8.52
N LEU A 662 39.35 -25.29 8.85
CA LEU A 662 38.13 -24.55 8.53
C LEU A 662 37.89 -23.38 9.48
N ALA A 663 38.23 -23.53 10.77
CA ALA A 663 38.24 -22.44 11.73
C ALA A 663 39.20 -21.31 11.29
N ASP A 664 40.40 -21.63 10.82
CA ASP A 664 41.34 -20.61 10.32
C ASP A 664 40.86 -19.92 9.02
N ARG A 665 40.07 -20.61 8.19
CA ARG A 665 39.42 -20.01 7.01
C ARG A 665 38.30 -19.06 7.40
N LEU A 666 37.43 -19.48 8.31
CA LEU A 666 36.37 -18.65 8.86
C LEU A 666 36.96 -17.37 9.49
N ARG A 667 38.04 -17.49 10.28
CA ARG A 667 38.74 -16.34 10.86
C ARG A 667 39.21 -15.34 9.81
N ARG A 668 39.78 -15.79 8.69
CA ARG A 668 40.20 -14.88 7.60
C ARG A 668 39.01 -14.24 6.90
N ALA A 669 37.97 -15.00 6.59
CA ALA A 669 36.79 -14.49 5.91
C ALA A 669 36.04 -13.44 6.76
N PHE A 670 35.94 -13.68 8.07
CA PHE A 670 35.42 -12.69 9.01
C PHE A 670 36.33 -11.47 9.11
N SER A 671 37.65 -11.64 9.21
CA SER A 671 38.61 -10.53 9.23
C SER A 671 38.47 -9.60 8.02
N GLU A 672 38.41 -10.16 6.81
CA GLU A 672 38.30 -9.38 5.57
C GLU A 672 37.00 -8.57 5.47
N ARG A 673 35.89 -9.08 6.01
CA ARG A 673 34.56 -8.45 5.89
C ARG A 673 34.21 -7.55 7.07
N THR A 674 34.80 -7.79 8.23
CA THR A 674 34.49 -7.04 9.46
C THR A 674 35.58 -6.04 9.84
N GLY A 675 36.81 -6.22 9.33
CA GLY A 675 37.96 -5.39 9.65
C GLY A 675 38.70 -5.78 10.93
N TYR A 676 38.25 -6.82 11.66
CA TYR A 676 38.96 -7.33 12.84
C TYR A 676 40.29 -7.97 12.44
N PRO A 677 41.42 -7.70 13.13
CA PRO A 677 42.66 -8.44 12.93
C PRO A 677 42.45 -9.93 13.21
N VAL A 678 43.06 -10.81 12.40
CA VAL A 678 42.85 -12.27 12.49
C VAL A 678 43.23 -12.81 13.88
N GLU A 679 44.23 -12.21 14.52
CA GLU A 679 44.69 -12.48 15.88
C GLU A 679 43.65 -12.17 16.97
N MET A 680 42.69 -11.26 16.74
CA MET A 680 41.60 -10.95 17.68
C MET A 680 40.39 -11.88 17.53
N LEU A 681 40.30 -12.63 16.42
CA LEU A 681 39.21 -13.56 16.14
C LEU A 681 39.56 -14.95 16.69
N GLU A 682 39.51 -15.11 18.02
CA GLU A 682 39.78 -16.39 18.65
C GLU A 682 38.60 -17.38 18.47
N PRO A 683 38.85 -18.67 18.20
CA PRO A 683 37.79 -19.65 17.89
C PRO A 683 36.72 -19.84 18.97
N GLY A 684 37.04 -19.52 20.23
CA GLY A 684 36.16 -19.71 21.39
C GLY A 684 35.34 -18.50 21.79
N LEU A 685 35.57 -17.33 21.17
CA LEU A 685 34.84 -16.09 21.50
C LEU A 685 33.49 -16.05 20.78
N ASP A 686 32.48 -15.50 21.45
CA ASP A 686 31.15 -15.27 20.89
C ASP A 686 31.21 -14.14 19.85
N LEU A 687 30.77 -14.44 18.64
CA LEU A 687 30.82 -13.50 17.52
C LEU A 687 29.98 -12.25 17.76
N GLU A 688 28.87 -12.36 18.48
CA GLU A 688 27.97 -11.24 18.75
C GLU A 688 28.24 -10.64 20.14
N ALA A 689 28.30 -11.46 21.19
CA ALA A 689 28.40 -10.99 22.56
C ALA A 689 29.80 -10.48 22.95
N ASP A 690 30.86 -11.13 22.47
CA ASP A 690 32.24 -10.77 22.82
C ASP A 690 32.90 -9.87 21.77
N LEU A 691 32.58 -10.10 20.49
CA LEU A 691 33.21 -9.42 19.34
C LEU A 691 32.30 -8.39 18.66
N GLY A 692 31.02 -8.31 19.02
CA GLY A 692 30.08 -7.31 18.49
C GLY A 692 29.88 -7.37 16.97
N ILE A 693 30.14 -8.53 16.34
CA ILE A 693 29.94 -8.73 14.91
C ILE A 693 28.45 -8.96 14.67
N ASP A 694 27.82 -8.04 13.96
CA ASP A 694 26.39 -8.09 13.68
C ASP A 694 25.98 -9.36 12.90
N THR A 695 24.75 -9.82 13.15
CA THR A 695 24.18 -11.04 12.54
C THR A 695 24.15 -10.98 11.00
N VAL A 696 24.08 -9.78 10.42
CA VAL A 696 24.02 -9.58 8.95
C VAL A 696 25.37 -9.92 8.31
N LYS A 697 26.48 -9.43 8.87
CA LYS A 697 27.84 -9.76 8.44
C LYS A 697 28.16 -11.23 8.67
N GLN A 698 27.68 -11.81 9.79
CA GLN A 698 27.83 -13.24 10.04
C GLN A 698 27.16 -14.07 8.93
N VAL A 699 25.91 -13.76 8.56
CA VAL A 699 25.19 -14.47 7.49
C VAL A 699 25.86 -14.29 6.13
N ALA A 700 26.37 -13.10 5.81
CA ALA A 700 27.07 -12.84 4.56
C ALA A 700 28.37 -13.69 4.43
N VAL A 701 29.19 -13.73 5.48
CA VAL A 701 30.43 -14.52 5.49
C VAL A 701 30.13 -16.01 5.37
N LEU A 702 29.10 -16.51 6.07
CA LEU A 702 28.72 -17.92 6.04
C LEU A 702 28.10 -18.32 4.69
N SER A 703 27.38 -17.41 4.03
CA SER A 703 26.83 -17.64 2.70
C SER A 703 27.93 -17.77 1.65
N ALA A 704 28.95 -16.91 1.70
CA ALA A 704 30.12 -16.98 0.84
C ALA A 704 30.93 -18.27 1.07
N LEU A 705 31.17 -18.64 2.34
CA LEU A 705 31.91 -19.88 2.65
C LEU A 705 31.15 -21.13 2.21
N ARG A 706 29.82 -21.15 2.39
CA ARG A 706 28.96 -22.25 1.91
C ARG A 706 29.10 -22.43 0.40
N GLU A 707 29.06 -21.33 -0.36
CA GLU A 707 29.21 -21.36 -1.82
C GLU A 707 30.62 -21.79 -2.23
N GLU A 708 31.66 -21.30 -1.56
CA GLU A 708 33.05 -21.72 -1.79
C GLU A 708 33.23 -23.23 -1.56
N LEU A 709 32.62 -23.79 -0.51
CA LEU A 709 32.67 -25.22 -0.19
C LEU A 709 31.73 -26.07 -1.07
N GLY A 710 30.95 -25.45 -1.95
CA GLY A 710 29.97 -26.13 -2.81
C GLY A 710 28.83 -26.79 -2.04
N LEU A 711 28.52 -26.33 -0.82
CA LEU A 711 27.52 -26.93 0.03
C LEU A 711 26.11 -26.42 -0.30
N PRO A 712 25.09 -27.30 -0.33
CA PRO A 712 23.71 -26.85 -0.46
C PRO A 712 23.28 -26.01 0.75
N ARG A 713 22.35 -25.07 0.52
CA ARG A 713 21.72 -24.29 1.59
C ARG A 713 21.08 -25.24 2.61
N ASP A 714 21.33 -24.97 3.90
CA ASP A 714 20.67 -25.66 4.99
C ASP A 714 19.65 -24.71 5.62
N ASP A 715 18.38 -24.92 5.31
CA ASP A 715 17.29 -24.09 5.82
C ASP A 715 16.94 -24.37 7.29
N THR A 716 17.61 -25.35 7.91
CA THR A 716 17.50 -25.66 9.35
C THR A 716 18.62 -25.05 10.20
N PHE A 717 19.58 -24.38 9.57
CA PHE A 717 20.71 -23.76 10.26
C PHE A 717 20.30 -22.53 11.06
N GLU A 718 20.58 -22.53 12.37
CA GLU A 718 20.31 -21.41 13.27
C GLU A 718 21.61 -20.84 13.84
N LEU A 719 21.88 -19.57 13.54
CA LEU A 719 23.10 -18.89 13.97
C LEU A 719 23.28 -18.88 15.50
N ARG A 720 22.17 -18.76 16.26
CA ARG A 720 22.15 -18.78 17.73
C ARG A 720 22.66 -20.09 18.34
N ARG A 721 22.62 -21.20 17.59
CA ARG A 721 23.13 -22.51 18.03
C ARG A 721 24.63 -22.67 17.76
N HIS A 722 25.23 -21.75 17.00
CA HIS A 722 26.63 -21.77 16.60
C HIS A 722 27.28 -20.39 16.82
N PRO A 723 27.34 -19.89 18.07
CA PRO A 723 27.71 -18.50 18.34
C PRO A 723 29.22 -18.20 18.19
N THR A 724 30.08 -19.23 18.13
CA THR A 724 31.53 -19.08 18.04
C THR A 724 32.08 -19.59 16.71
N LEU A 725 33.24 -19.08 16.29
CA LEU A 725 33.92 -19.53 15.07
C LEU A 725 34.26 -21.03 15.13
N GLY A 726 34.58 -21.57 16.30
CA GLY A 726 34.76 -23.00 16.53
C GLY A 726 33.49 -23.81 16.32
N ALA A 727 32.35 -23.35 16.85
CA ALA A 727 31.06 -24.01 16.66
C ALA A 727 30.60 -24.00 15.19
N LEU A 728 30.86 -22.90 14.47
CA LEU A 728 30.61 -22.79 13.04
C LEU A 728 31.52 -23.74 12.24
N ALA A 729 32.82 -23.77 12.54
CA ALA A 729 33.75 -24.68 11.88
C ALA A 729 33.34 -26.15 12.07
N HIS A 730 32.92 -26.52 13.28
CA HIS A 730 32.42 -27.85 13.59
C HIS A 730 31.20 -28.24 12.73
N TYR A 731 30.21 -27.33 12.66
CA TYR A 731 29.00 -27.53 11.86
C TYR A 731 29.34 -27.73 10.37
N PHE A 732 30.19 -26.88 9.78
CA PHE A 732 30.54 -27.01 8.37
C PHE A 732 31.39 -28.26 8.08
N VAL A 733 32.26 -28.70 9.01
CA VAL A 733 32.98 -29.99 8.86
C VAL A 733 32.00 -31.16 8.78
N GLY A 734 30.96 -31.16 9.61
CA GLY A 734 29.88 -32.16 9.53
C GLY A 734 29.21 -32.17 8.16
N ARG A 735 28.82 -31.00 7.66
CA ARG A 735 28.15 -30.83 6.36
C ARG A 735 28.99 -31.29 5.18
N VAL A 736 30.29 -30.96 5.15
CA VAL A 736 31.17 -31.44 4.08
C VAL A 736 31.41 -32.94 4.19
N THR A 737 31.52 -33.49 5.41
CA THR A 737 31.68 -34.93 5.62
C THR A 737 30.46 -35.72 5.12
N ASP A 738 29.26 -35.21 5.38
CA ASP A 738 28.01 -35.81 4.91
C ASP A 738 27.86 -35.70 3.38
N ALA A 739 28.20 -34.55 2.80
CA ALA A 739 28.24 -34.38 1.34
C ALA A 739 29.24 -35.35 0.68
N ALA A 740 30.44 -35.51 1.26
CA ALA A 740 31.45 -36.44 0.78
C ALA A 740 31.04 -37.93 0.95
N ARG A 741 30.22 -38.24 1.95
CA ARG A 741 29.64 -39.59 2.14
C ARG A 741 28.55 -39.85 1.09
N ALA A 742 27.68 -38.87 0.83
CA ALA A 742 26.66 -38.95 -0.21
C ALA A 742 27.27 -39.10 -1.62
N LEU A 743 28.39 -38.43 -1.92
CA LEU A 743 29.12 -38.56 -3.19
C LEU A 743 29.72 -39.96 -3.41
N ARG A 744 30.15 -40.65 -2.34
CA ARG A 744 30.61 -42.05 -2.41
C ARG A 744 29.46 -43.03 -2.69
N ASP A 745 28.28 -42.76 -2.16
CA ASP A 745 27.06 -43.53 -2.46
C ASP A 745 26.53 -43.30 -3.88
N VAL A 746 26.77 -42.11 -4.46
CA VAL A 746 26.38 -41.78 -5.84
C VAL A 746 27.34 -42.38 -6.87
N THR A 747 28.64 -42.42 -6.59
CA THR A 747 29.69 -42.91 -7.52
C THR A 747 29.82 -44.44 -7.58
N SER A 748 29.20 -45.17 -6.65
CA SER A 748 29.18 -46.64 -6.63
C SER A 748 28.01 -47.25 -7.44
N ARG A 749 27.25 -46.45 -8.19
CA ARG A 749 26.03 -46.87 -8.88
C ARG A 749 26.15 -46.71 -10.42
N PRO A 750 25.86 -47.75 -11.24
CA PRO A 750 26.04 -47.68 -12.70
C PRO A 750 24.98 -46.75 -13.37
N PRO A 751 25.27 -46.23 -14.58
CA PRO A 751 24.54 -45.12 -15.17
C PRO A 751 23.11 -45.50 -15.58
N ARG A 752 22.15 -44.66 -15.18
CA ARG A 752 20.73 -44.82 -15.52
C ARG A 752 20.40 -44.13 -16.86
N THR A 753 19.91 -44.90 -17.82
CA THR A 753 19.14 -44.44 -18.97
C THR A 753 17.85 -43.74 -18.52
N ARG A 754 17.33 -42.80 -19.34
CA ARG A 754 15.97 -42.23 -19.20
C ARG A 754 14.97 -43.35 -18.88
N SER A 755 14.46 -43.35 -17.66
CA SER A 755 13.42 -44.30 -17.24
C SER A 755 12.10 -43.88 -17.89
N SER A 756 11.77 -44.47 -19.04
CA SER A 756 10.37 -44.75 -19.32
C SER A 756 9.82 -45.55 -18.13
N TRP A 757 8.73 -45.08 -17.53
CA TRP A 757 7.94 -45.88 -16.59
C TRP A 757 7.73 -47.28 -17.21
N PRO A 758 8.09 -48.40 -16.53
CA PRO A 758 8.12 -49.70 -17.18
C PRO A 758 6.71 -50.25 -17.46
N PRO A 759 6.54 -51.04 -18.53
CA PRO A 759 5.27 -51.64 -18.93
C PRO A 759 5.08 -52.97 -18.19
N SER A 760 4.57 -52.96 -16.95
CA SER A 760 3.83 -54.08 -16.31
C SER A 760 3.73 -53.85 -14.80
N HIS A 761 2.72 -53.12 -14.33
CA HIS A 761 2.34 -53.09 -12.91
C HIS A 761 0.88 -53.55 -12.79
N THR A 762 0.61 -54.50 -11.88
CA THR A 762 -0.75 -54.72 -11.41
C THR A 762 -1.17 -53.54 -10.51
N PRO A 763 -2.46 -53.16 -10.47
CA PRO A 763 -2.92 -51.96 -9.76
C PRO A 763 -2.43 -51.84 -8.30
N GLY A 764 -2.29 -52.97 -7.59
CA GLY A 764 -1.77 -53.00 -6.21
C GLY A 764 -0.29 -52.62 -6.08
N THR A 765 0.55 -52.97 -7.06
CA THR A 765 2.00 -52.62 -7.04
C THR A 765 2.25 -51.15 -7.34
N LEU A 766 1.44 -50.56 -8.23
CA LEU A 766 1.49 -49.13 -8.58
C LEU A 766 1.16 -48.23 -7.37
N ARG A 767 0.12 -48.60 -6.61
CA ARG A 767 -0.32 -47.88 -5.41
C ARG A 767 0.74 -47.91 -4.30
N ALA A 768 1.33 -49.08 -4.04
CA ALA A 768 2.38 -49.24 -3.03
C ALA A 768 3.64 -48.44 -3.40
N ASP A 769 4.01 -48.39 -4.68
CA ASP A 769 5.19 -47.66 -5.16
C ASP A 769 4.99 -46.14 -5.09
N MET A 770 3.78 -45.67 -5.42
CA MET A 770 3.44 -44.26 -5.30
C MET A 770 3.42 -43.80 -3.84
N ARG A 771 2.84 -44.62 -2.94
CA ARG A 771 2.82 -44.35 -1.50
C ARG A 771 4.22 -44.19 -0.93
N ARG A 772 5.14 -45.12 -1.23
CA ARG A 772 6.53 -45.02 -0.75
C ARG A 772 7.22 -43.75 -1.24
N ARG A 773 6.93 -43.30 -2.47
CA ARG A 773 7.52 -42.07 -3.04
C ARG A 773 7.00 -40.81 -2.36
N LEU A 774 5.69 -40.74 -2.13
CA LEU A 774 5.07 -39.60 -1.45
C LEU A 774 5.51 -39.52 0.02
N VAL A 775 5.46 -40.63 0.76
CA VAL A 775 5.93 -40.68 2.16
C VAL A 775 7.38 -40.23 2.28
N ALA A 776 8.28 -40.77 1.44
CA ALA A 776 9.68 -40.38 1.47
C ALA A 776 9.91 -38.91 1.05
N ALA A 777 9.10 -38.37 0.14
CA ALA A 777 9.21 -36.98 -0.29
C ALA A 777 8.70 -36.00 0.77
N PHE A 778 7.59 -36.34 1.45
CA PHE A 778 7.10 -35.57 2.59
C PHE A 778 8.07 -35.64 3.76
N ALA A 779 8.51 -36.84 4.20
CA ALA A 779 9.46 -37.01 5.30
C ALA A 779 10.74 -36.19 5.12
N ARG A 780 11.34 -36.24 3.91
CA ARG A 780 12.54 -35.46 3.59
C ARG A 780 12.36 -33.95 3.71
N ARG A 781 11.15 -33.45 3.45
CA ARG A 781 10.89 -32.01 3.27
C ARG A 781 10.23 -31.35 4.47
N THR A 782 9.51 -32.13 5.27
CA THR A 782 8.84 -31.68 6.49
C THR A 782 9.62 -32.07 7.74
N GLY A 783 10.50 -33.07 7.66
CA GLY A 783 11.26 -33.59 8.81
C GLY A 783 10.49 -34.61 9.66
N TYR A 784 9.25 -34.96 9.28
CA TYR A 784 8.50 -36.03 9.96
C TYR A 784 9.19 -37.40 9.72
N PRO A 785 9.32 -38.24 10.75
CA PRO A 785 9.71 -39.65 10.57
C PRO A 785 8.74 -40.33 9.59
N GLU A 786 9.24 -41.22 8.73
CA GLU A 786 8.38 -41.92 7.75
C GLU A 786 7.28 -42.72 8.45
N GLU A 787 7.50 -43.20 9.68
CA GLU A 787 6.48 -43.89 10.49
C GLU A 787 5.32 -43.00 10.96
N MET A 788 5.49 -41.67 11.00
CA MET A 788 4.42 -40.72 11.40
C MET A 788 3.54 -40.28 10.22
N LEU A 789 3.92 -40.61 8.99
CA LEU A 789 3.22 -40.20 7.77
C LEU A 789 2.27 -41.30 7.29
N GLU A 790 1.22 -41.52 8.08
CA GLU A 790 0.16 -42.49 7.77
C GLU A 790 -0.73 -42.01 6.59
N SER A 791 -1.37 -42.95 5.89
CA SER A 791 -2.03 -42.65 4.60
C SER A 791 -3.40 -41.96 4.74
N ASP A 792 -3.95 -41.98 5.93
CA ASP A 792 -5.28 -41.53 6.32
C ASP A 792 -5.26 -40.24 7.15
N LEU A 793 -4.09 -39.80 7.62
CA LEU A 793 -3.92 -38.53 8.31
C LEU A 793 -4.02 -37.35 7.34
N ASP A 794 -4.73 -36.31 7.77
CA ASP A 794 -4.82 -35.04 7.07
C ASP A 794 -3.47 -34.32 7.11
N LEU A 795 -2.96 -33.99 5.93
CA LEU A 795 -1.66 -33.36 5.78
C LEU A 795 -1.61 -31.98 6.45
N GLU A 796 -2.71 -31.23 6.46
CA GLU A 796 -2.77 -29.90 7.05
C GLU A 796 -3.34 -29.92 8.48
N ALA A 797 -4.47 -30.60 8.70
CA ALA A 797 -5.17 -30.58 9.98
C ALA A 797 -4.50 -31.45 11.06
N ASP A 798 -4.00 -32.64 10.69
CA ASP A 798 -3.42 -33.58 11.67
C ASP A 798 -1.89 -33.48 11.74
N LEU A 799 -1.25 -33.27 10.58
CA LEU A 799 0.21 -33.24 10.46
C LEU A 799 0.77 -31.82 10.35
N GLY A 800 -0.06 -30.77 10.27
CA GLY A 800 0.39 -29.38 10.24
C GLY A 800 1.30 -29.02 9.05
N ILE A 801 1.27 -29.81 7.98
CA ILE A 801 2.08 -29.60 6.78
C ILE A 801 1.39 -28.54 5.93
N ASP A 802 1.96 -27.34 5.94
CA ASP A 802 1.42 -26.20 5.18
C ASP A 802 1.31 -26.45 3.66
N THR A 803 0.38 -25.75 3.02
CA THR A 803 0.07 -25.86 1.60
C THR A 803 1.28 -25.61 0.69
N VAL A 804 2.24 -24.78 1.12
CA VAL A 804 3.46 -24.47 0.34
C VAL A 804 4.37 -25.70 0.25
N LYS A 805 4.57 -26.41 1.37
CA LYS A 805 5.32 -27.68 1.40
C LYS A 805 4.60 -28.79 0.63
N GLN A 806 3.27 -28.87 0.75
CA GLN A 806 2.48 -29.85 -0.01
C GLN A 806 2.64 -29.65 -1.54
N VAL A 807 2.48 -28.43 -2.06
CA VAL A 807 2.66 -28.11 -3.50
C VAL A 807 4.08 -28.44 -3.97
N ALA A 808 5.08 -28.19 -3.12
CA ALA A 808 6.47 -28.42 -3.46
C ALA A 808 6.81 -29.91 -3.55
N VAL A 809 6.31 -30.73 -2.60
CA VAL A 809 6.44 -32.20 -2.64
C VAL A 809 5.69 -32.79 -3.85
N LEU A 810 4.49 -32.29 -4.16
CA LEU A 810 3.71 -32.75 -5.31
C LEU A 810 4.39 -32.43 -6.63
N SER A 811 5.02 -31.26 -6.74
CA SER A 811 5.80 -30.88 -7.92
C SER A 811 7.03 -31.78 -8.10
N GLU A 812 7.70 -32.14 -7.02
CA GLU A 812 8.83 -33.09 -7.02
C GLU A 812 8.38 -34.50 -7.46
N VAL A 813 7.32 -35.03 -6.85
CA VAL A 813 6.81 -36.37 -7.17
C VAL A 813 6.30 -36.42 -8.61
N ARG A 814 5.52 -35.42 -9.06
CA ARG A 814 5.03 -35.26 -10.43
C ARG A 814 6.17 -35.23 -11.45
N ALA A 815 7.22 -34.44 -11.19
CA ALA A 815 8.40 -34.38 -12.07
C ALA A 815 9.15 -35.72 -12.12
N SER A 816 9.24 -36.43 -10.98
CA SER A 816 9.94 -37.72 -10.90
C SER A 816 9.26 -38.85 -11.67
N ILE A 817 7.96 -38.74 -11.93
CA ILE A 817 7.13 -39.74 -12.62
C ILE A 817 6.72 -39.29 -14.03
N GLY A 818 7.08 -38.07 -14.44
CA GLY A 818 6.86 -37.55 -15.79
C GLY A 818 5.41 -37.22 -16.13
N LEU A 819 4.62 -36.78 -15.15
CA LEU A 819 3.24 -36.32 -15.37
C LEU A 819 3.19 -34.81 -15.61
N ASP A 820 2.31 -34.38 -16.53
CA ASP A 820 2.04 -32.96 -16.79
C ASP A 820 1.24 -32.33 -15.63
N VAL A 821 1.27 -31.00 -15.52
CA VAL A 821 0.50 -30.27 -14.50
C VAL A 821 -0.99 -30.40 -14.79
N ASP A 822 -1.78 -30.71 -13.76
CA ASP A 822 -3.22 -30.81 -13.84
C ASP A 822 -3.85 -29.53 -13.25
N GLU A 823 -4.45 -28.71 -14.12
CA GLU A 823 -5.10 -27.45 -13.74
C GLU A 823 -6.41 -27.66 -12.95
N THR A 824 -6.92 -28.90 -12.92
CA THR A 824 -8.12 -29.27 -12.15
C THR A 824 -7.80 -29.89 -10.78
N PHE A 825 -6.52 -30.02 -10.44
CA PHE A 825 -6.09 -30.58 -9.17
C PHE A 825 -6.23 -29.57 -8.03
N GLU A 826 -7.07 -29.89 -7.05
CA GLU A 826 -7.28 -29.07 -5.86
C GLU A 826 -6.82 -29.82 -4.61
N LEU A 827 -5.90 -29.22 -3.83
CA LEU A 827 -5.38 -29.82 -2.60
C LEU A 827 -6.47 -30.12 -1.56
N ARG A 828 -7.53 -29.30 -1.52
CA ARG A 828 -8.67 -29.49 -0.62
C ARG A 828 -9.45 -30.79 -0.90
N VAL A 829 -9.37 -31.31 -2.11
CA VAL A 829 -10.01 -32.57 -2.54
C VAL A 829 -9.11 -33.77 -2.25
N HIS A 830 -7.82 -33.54 -1.97
CA HIS A 830 -6.84 -34.59 -1.67
C HIS A 830 -6.08 -34.34 -0.36
N PRO A 831 -6.78 -34.29 0.78
CA PRO A 831 -6.20 -33.84 2.06
C PRO A 831 -5.19 -34.82 2.67
N THR A 832 -5.19 -36.09 2.27
CA THR A 832 -4.33 -37.13 2.88
C THR A 832 -3.35 -37.72 1.86
N LEU A 833 -2.27 -38.36 2.36
CA LEU A 833 -1.33 -39.10 1.51
C LEU A 833 -2.01 -40.18 0.67
N GLY A 834 -3.03 -40.84 1.20
CA GLY A 834 -3.84 -41.84 0.50
C GLY A 834 -4.58 -41.25 -0.69
N HIS A 835 -5.20 -40.07 -0.54
CA HIS A 835 -5.86 -39.38 -1.65
C HIS A 835 -4.89 -38.95 -2.75
N LEU A 836 -3.70 -38.48 -2.37
CA LEU A 836 -2.65 -38.12 -3.32
C LEU A 836 -2.12 -39.33 -4.08
N VAL A 837 -1.94 -40.47 -3.38
CA VAL A 837 -1.59 -41.74 -4.01
C VAL A 837 -2.64 -42.14 -5.03
N ASP A 838 -3.93 -42.06 -4.69
CA ASP A 838 -5.02 -42.43 -5.59
C ASP A 838 -5.13 -41.50 -6.79
N PHE A 839 -4.93 -40.21 -6.59
CA PHE A 839 -4.86 -39.23 -7.67
C PHE A 839 -3.76 -39.59 -8.69
N PHE A 840 -2.52 -39.81 -8.22
CA PHE A 840 -1.41 -40.13 -9.12
C PHE A 840 -1.55 -41.51 -9.77
N VAL A 841 -2.05 -42.51 -9.04
CA VAL A 841 -2.34 -43.85 -9.57
C VAL A 841 -3.43 -43.77 -10.64
N GLY A 842 -4.50 -43.00 -10.41
CA GLY A 842 -5.58 -42.77 -11.36
C GLY A 842 -5.10 -42.10 -12.65
N ARG A 843 -4.21 -41.11 -12.53
CA ARG A 843 -3.59 -40.42 -13.68
C ARG A 843 -2.64 -41.32 -14.48
N LEU A 844 -1.91 -42.22 -13.81
CA LEU A 844 -1.03 -43.18 -14.47
C LEU A 844 -1.78 -44.37 -15.09
N GLY A 845 -2.97 -44.72 -14.57
CA GLY A 845 -3.82 -45.81 -15.07
C GLY A 845 -4.74 -45.43 -16.23
N GLY A 846 -4.99 -44.14 -16.47
CA GLY A 846 -5.87 -43.64 -17.54
C GLY A 846 -5.18 -43.58 -18.91
N THR A 847 -5.63 -44.40 -19.87
CA THR A 847 -5.16 -44.33 -21.26
C THR A 847 -5.56 -42.99 -21.92
N ARG A 848 -4.58 -42.31 -22.54
CA ARG A 848 -4.74 -41.07 -23.34
C ARG A 848 -5.94 -41.18 -24.31
N ARG A 849 -6.99 -40.36 -24.12
CA ARG A 849 -7.92 -39.97 -25.20
C ARG A 849 -7.89 -38.45 -25.37
N SER A 850 -7.57 -38.04 -26.59
CA SER A 850 -7.63 -36.66 -27.09
C SER A 850 -9.08 -36.13 -27.09
N PRO A 851 -9.30 -34.80 -26.97
CA PRO A 851 -10.64 -34.26 -26.76
C PRO A 851 -11.44 -34.24 -28.06
N ALA A 852 -12.36 -35.18 -28.20
CA ALA A 852 -13.41 -35.13 -29.22
C ALA A 852 -14.68 -34.51 -28.63
N ARG A 853 -14.99 -33.29 -29.11
CA ARG A 853 -16.32 -32.68 -29.30
C ARG A 853 -17.47 -33.43 -28.61
N ARG A 854 -17.94 -32.93 -27.46
CA ARG A 854 -19.12 -33.49 -26.78
C ARG A 854 -20.32 -32.55 -26.93
N GLU A 855 -21.27 -33.03 -27.73
CA GLU A 855 -22.59 -32.47 -27.94
C GLU A 855 -23.45 -32.51 -26.67
N ARG A 856 -24.39 -31.56 -26.60
CA ARG A 856 -25.50 -31.52 -25.64
C ARG A 856 -26.32 -32.82 -25.70
N ARG A 857 -26.58 -33.45 -24.55
CA ARG A 857 -27.74 -34.32 -24.34
C ARG A 857 -28.28 -34.22 -22.91
N SER A 858 -29.59 -34.31 -22.83
CA SER A 858 -30.52 -34.01 -21.73
C SER A 858 -30.89 -35.22 -20.85
N SER A 859 -31.24 -34.93 -19.58
CA SER A 859 -32.19 -35.58 -18.64
C SER A 859 -32.13 -37.10 -18.36
N LEU A 860 -31.98 -37.47 -17.08
CA LEU A 860 -32.20 -38.82 -16.51
C LEU A 860 -33.49 -38.87 -15.65
N PRO A 861 -34.18 -40.03 -15.53
CA PRO A 861 -35.41 -40.19 -14.75
C PRO A 861 -35.15 -40.43 -13.25
N ALA A 862 -36.12 -40.05 -12.41
CA ALA A 862 -36.05 -40.16 -10.95
C ALA A 862 -35.98 -41.62 -10.44
N ALA A 863 -35.01 -41.91 -9.55
CA ALA A 863 -34.86 -43.20 -8.88
C ALA A 863 -35.91 -43.40 -7.76
N PRO A 864 -36.38 -44.64 -7.49
CA PRO A 864 -37.32 -44.92 -6.40
C PRO A 864 -36.68 -44.72 -5.01
N SER A 865 -37.45 -44.20 -4.04
CA SER A 865 -36.95 -43.77 -2.71
C SER A 865 -36.23 -44.86 -1.90
N SER A 866 -36.56 -46.13 -2.12
CA SER A 866 -35.91 -47.26 -1.45
C SER A 866 -34.45 -47.48 -1.87
N GLU A 867 -34.06 -47.08 -3.08
CA GLU A 867 -32.65 -47.12 -3.52
C GLU A 867 -31.83 -45.98 -2.90
N VAL A 868 -32.44 -44.80 -2.72
CA VAL A 868 -31.77 -43.64 -2.11
C VAL A 868 -31.51 -43.90 -0.62
N GLY A 869 -32.50 -44.43 0.11
CA GLY A 869 -32.34 -44.79 1.53
C GLY A 869 -31.27 -45.87 1.77
N ALA A 870 -31.17 -46.86 0.87
CA ALA A 870 -30.11 -47.87 0.95
C ALA A 870 -28.72 -47.26 0.67
N LEU A 871 -28.64 -46.32 -0.27
CA LEU A 871 -27.39 -45.63 -0.61
C LEU A 871 -26.92 -44.72 0.55
N LEU A 872 -27.86 -44.04 1.21
CA LEU A 872 -27.59 -43.22 2.39
C LEU A 872 -27.10 -44.07 3.58
N ARG A 873 -27.80 -45.17 3.91
CA ARG A 873 -27.36 -46.10 4.97
C ARG A 873 -25.95 -46.60 4.77
N ARG A 874 -25.64 -47.06 3.55
CA ARG A 874 -24.31 -47.56 3.22
C ARG A 874 -23.24 -46.47 3.30
N ALA A 875 -23.52 -45.28 2.78
CA ALA A 875 -22.57 -44.17 2.83
C ALA A 875 -22.33 -43.69 4.28
N PHE A 876 -23.36 -43.66 5.13
CA PHE A 876 -23.19 -43.40 6.55
C PHE A 876 -22.41 -44.50 7.27
N ALA A 877 -22.69 -45.79 7.00
CA ALA A 877 -21.94 -46.92 7.58
C ALA A 877 -20.45 -46.88 7.20
N GLU A 878 -20.14 -46.66 5.92
CA GLU A 878 -18.77 -46.56 5.42
C GLU A 878 -18.00 -45.40 6.07
N ARG A 879 -18.68 -44.30 6.43
CA ARG A 879 -18.03 -43.08 6.93
C ARG A 879 -17.97 -42.99 8.45
N THR A 880 -18.97 -43.52 9.14
CA THR A 880 -19.07 -43.48 10.61
C THR A 880 -18.54 -44.75 11.26
N GLY A 881 -18.49 -45.86 10.51
CA GLY A 881 -18.10 -47.17 11.02
C GLY A 881 -19.22 -47.92 11.74
N TYR A 882 -20.44 -47.37 11.80
CA TYR A 882 -21.60 -48.11 12.33
C TYR A 882 -21.98 -49.25 11.37
N PRO A 883 -22.35 -50.44 11.88
CA PRO A 883 -22.95 -51.48 11.06
C PRO A 883 -24.24 -50.96 10.40
N GLU A 884 -24.49 -51.30 9.14
CA GLU A 884 -25.68 -50.82 8.41
C GLU A 884 -26.98 -51.20 9.14
N GLU A 885 -27.02 -52.34 9.84
CA GLU A 885 -28.17 -52.75 10.65
C GLU A 885 -28.47 -51.87 11.88
N MET A 886 -27.51 -51.03 12.32
CA MET A 886 -27.69 -50.09 13.44
C MET A 886 -28.17 -48.71 12.98
N LEU A 887 -28.17 -48.44 11.67
CA LEU A 887 -28.61 -47.17 11.09
C LEU A 887 -30.09 -47.25 10.69
N GLY A 888 -30.96 -47.24 11.69
CA GLY A 888 -32.41 -47.21 11.52
C GLY A 888 -32.90 -45.87 10.95
N GLU A 889 -33.98 -45.92 10.15
CA GLU A 889 -34.57 -44.72 9.52
C GLU A 889 -35.13 -43.72 10.56
N ASP A 890 -35.49 -44.18 11.75
CA ASP A 890 -36.14 -43.38 12.80
C ASP A 890 -35.17 -42.81 13.86
N LEU A 891 -33.86 -43.08 13.75
CA LEU A 891 -32.86 -42.65 14.74
C LEU A 891 -32.35 -41.23 14.45
N GLU A 892 -32.23 -40.38 15.47
CA GLU A 892 -31.70 -39.04 15.30
C GLU A 892 -30.19 -39.06 15.09
N LEU A 893 -29.73 -38.47 13.98
CA LEU A 893 -28.34 -38.56 13.52
C LEU A 893 -27.36 -37.96 14.54
N GLU A 894 -27.68 -36.81 15.14
CA GLU A 894 -26.82 -36.18 16.16
C GLU A 894 -27.04 -36.73 17.57
N ALA A 895 -28.30 -36.90 17.99
CA ALA A 895 -28.63 -37.23 19.38
C ALA A 895 -28.45 -38.71 19.72
N ASP A 896 -28.85 -39.63 18.82
CA ASP A 896 -28.79 -41.06 19.07
C ASP A 896 -27.51 -41.69 18.52
N LEU A 897 -27.02 -41.18 17.39
CA LEU A 897 -25.87 -41.76 16.66
C LEU A 897 -24.59 -40.92 16.75
N GLY A 898 -24.65 -39.71 17.31
CA GLY A 898 -23.46 -38.84 17.46
C GLY A 898 -22.81 -38.43 16.14
N ILE A 899 -23.56 -38.48 15.04
CA ILE A 899 -23.11 -38.15 13.69
C ILE A 899 -23.25 -36.65 13.49
N ASP A 900 -22.16 -35.92 13.67
CA ASP A 900 -22.09 -34.48 13.51
C ASP A 900 -22.43 -33.99 12.10
N THR A 901 -22.79 -32.70 12.00
CA THR A 901 -23.20 -32.05 10.75
C THR A 901 -22.13 -32.13 9.65
N VAL A 902 -20.84 -32.22 10.00
CA VAL A 902 -19.73 -32.34 9.03
C VAL A 902 -19.76 -33.70 8.34
N LYS A 903 -19.98 -34.78 9.08
CA LYS A 903 -20.15 -36.12 8.53
C LYS A 903 -21.43 -36.25 7.71
N GLN A 904 -22.51 -35.59 8.12
CA GLN A 904 -23.76 -35.56 7.35
C GLN A 904 -23.57 -34.87 5.99
N VAL A 905 -22.89 -33.71 5.93
CA VAL A 905 -22.56 -33.01 4.67
C VAL A 905 -21.70 -33.88 3.76
N ALA A 906 -20.70 -34.57 4.31
CA ALA A 906 -19.80 -35.42 3.53
C ALA A 906 -20.57 -36.59 2.89
N VAL A 907 -21.44 -37.26 3.65
CA VAL A 907 -22.26 -38.37 3.15
C VAL A 907 -23.26 -37.90 2.09
N LEU A 908 -23.93 -36.76 2.31
CA LEU A 908 -24.86 -36.19 1.31
C LEU A 908 -24.14 -35.76 0.03
N THR A 909 -22.91 -35.27 0.13
CA THR A 909 -22.08 -34.95 -1.03
C THR A 909 -21.78 -36.21 -1.85
N GLN A 910 -21.41 -37.30 -1.18
CA GLN A 910 -21.16 -38.60 -1.81
C GLN A 910 -22.42 -39.19 -2.47
N VAL A 911 -23.58 -39.13 -1.81
CA VAL A 911 -24.85 -39.60 -2.36
C VAL A 911 -25.29 -38.74 -3.55
N ARG A 912 -25.12 -37.40 -3.45
CA ARG A 912 -25.43 -36.45 -4.53
C ARG A 912 -24.61 -36.72 -5.79
N GLU A 913 -23.32 -36.98 -5.63
CA GLU A 913 -22.42 -37.34 -6.75
C GLU A 913 -22.80 -38.68 -7.35
N SER A 914 -23.15 -39.67 -6.52
CA SER A 914 -23.55 -41.01 -6.95
C SER A 914 -24.86 -41.01 -7.74
N LEU A 915 -25.79 -40.11 -7.40
CA LEU A 915 -27.08 -39.95 -8.08
C LEU A 915 -27.06 -38.90 -9.20
N LEU A 916 -25.91 -38.25 -9.46
CA LEU A 916 -25.74 -37.19 -10.47
C LEU A 916 -26.75 -36.04 -10.33
N LEU A 917 -27.12 -35.68 -9.09
CA LEU A 917 -28.06 -34.61 -8.80
C LEU A 917 -27.43 -33.23 -9.05
N ALA A 918 -28.26 -32.26 -9.47
CA ALA A 918 -27.79 -30.93 -9.81
C ALA A 918 -27.23 -30.18 -8.58
N PRO A 919 -26.18 -29.34 -8.73
CA PRO A 919 -25.47 -28.73 -7.61
C PRO A 919 -26.27 -27.64 -6.85
N ASP A 920 -27.42 -27.25 -7.38
CA ASP A 920 -28.33 -26.21 -6.89
C ASP A 920 -29.55 -26.75 -6.09
N LEU A 921 -29.56 -28.04 -5.74
CA LEU A 921 -30.58 -28.59 -4.84
C LEU A 921 -30.36 -28.02 -3.42
N GLU A 922 -31.20 -27.05 -3.00
CA GLU A 922 -31.19 -26.51 -1.64
C GLU A 922 -31.53 -27.61 -0.63
N PHE A 923 -30.55 -28.00 0.20
CA PHE A 923 -30.72 -29.00 1.24
C PHE A 923 -30.40 -28.39 2.59
N VAL A 924 -31.42 -28.15 3.42
CA VAL A 924 -31.27 -27.52 4.74
C VAL A 924 -31.21 -28.61 5.81
N LEU A 925 -29.99 -28.98 6.22
CA LEU A 925 -29.73 -30.07 7.17
C LEU A 925 -30.50 -29.97 8.50
N ARG A 926 -30.84 -28.76 8.97
CA ARG A 926 -31.57 -28.59 10.23
C ARG A 926 -32.99 -29.17 10.19
N ASP A 927 -33.55 -29.33 8.99
CA ASP A 927 -34.93 -29.74 8.76
C ASP A 927 -35.05 -31.28 8.62
N HIS A 928 -33.93 -32.01 8.60
CA HIS A 928 -33.87 -33.46 8.44
C HIS A 928 -33.01 -34.08 9.55
N ARG A 929 -33.66 -34.62 10.60
CA ARG A 929 -32.97 -35.05 11.83
C ARG A 929 -32.69 -36.54 11.88
N THR A 930 -33.47 -37.32 11.14
CA THR A 930 -33.33 -38.78 11.06
C THR A 930 -32.88 -39.20 9.66
N LEU A 931 -32.37 -40.43 9.54
CA LEU A 931 -31.96 -40.97 8.24
C LEU A 931 -33.13 -41.20 7.28
N GLY A 932 -34.36 -41.37 7.80
CA GLY A 932 -35.58 -41.46 7.00
C GLY A 932 -36.11 -40.10 6.51
N ASP A 933 -35.76 -39.01 7.19
CA ASP A 933 -36.08 -37.65 6.73
C ASP A 933 -35.18 -37.20 5.56
N LEU A 934 -33.93 -37.67 5.53
CA LEU A 934 -32.93 -37.43 4.49
C LEU A 934 -33.25 -38.23 3.21
#